data_AF-A0A147KFY9-F1
#
_entry.id   AF-A0A147KFY9-F1
#
_cell.length_a   1.000
_cell.length_b   1.000
_cell.length_c   1.000
_cell.angle_alpha   90.00
_cell.angle_beta   90.00
_cell.angle_gamma   90.00
#
_symmetry.space_group_name_H-M   'P 1'
#
loop_
_entity.id
_entity.type
_entity.pdbx_description
1 polymer ?
#
loop_
_entity_poly.entity_id
_entity_poly.type
_entity_poly.pdbx_seq_one_letter_code
_entity_poly.pdbx_strand_id
1 'polypeptide(L)'
;MLPLDSARHIVTAVVVTHDGARWLPETLEALRSQVRPVQRVIGVDTGSRDRSGAILAEYLNSESILTLPRNTGYGEAIQAALDHPRSRSGLAGTEGTVEWIWLIHDDCTPEPDALQQLLAAADDNPRAAVLGPKLRDWFDRRLLVEVGVTIDGAGRRETGLESSEFDHGQHDGTRQVLAVSSAGMLIRRDVWEELGGFDRSLRLFRDDIDFCWRVGGAGHRVLIVTEAVAYHAEAAARRRRRIHATGDHPRRVDRRNALYVLLANLPTGAMVAALLRNSFASALRVLTYLVAKQPANALDEAAAITSVFFVMPFRLLAARIRRRKGRRRTYSAIRPFMARGVALRQFTEAVANLLSGDPTPLDGAGRHQAVTVAPRAEDDDDPLRDDSGLLRRAITNPAVLLITGLTVVSLVAGRSLLLGGRLAGGALPPVWGGASDLWAMYLASWHDVGVGSDAVAPPYLAVLALLSTLAFGKPWLAVLGILLGCVPLAGFTAYRLARRVLRYRPAQLWMAASYALLPVATGAISQGRVGTALVHALFPVLGLLITRVLTLNPRRSRRAAWALGLALALLMAFVPLVWALALVTGVLIAVAFGHLGRRLHVSLAISLVTPLVLLLPWTLELFLHPSLWLLEAGINRSEIVNPTLSAEALLLLSP
;
A
#
# COMPACT_ATOMS: atom_id res chain seq x y z
N MET A 1 -28.18 -51.01 -2.10
CA MET A 1 -28.08 -50.43 -3.46
C MET A 1 -27.29 -49.13 -3.35
N LEU A 2 -26.00 -49.16 -3.69
CA LEU A 2 -25.23 -47.92 -3.87
C LEU A 2 -25.76 -47.24 -5.15
N PRO A 3 -26.15 -45.95 -5.13
CA PRO A 3 -26.64 -45.29 -6.32
C PRO A 3 -25.54 -45.24 -7.41
N LEU A 4 -25.98 -45.40 -8.66
CA LEU A 4 -25.19 -45.75 -9.85
C LEU A 4 -24.07 -44.77 -10.27
N ASP A 5 -23.81 -43.67 -9.56
CA ASP A 5 -22.82 -42.64 -9.95
C ASP A 5 -21.45 -42.71 -9.27
N SER A 6 -21.33 -43.42 -8.14
CA SER A 6 -20.03 -43.51 -7.42
C SER A 6 -18.93 -44.24 -8.19
N ALA A 7 -19.29 -44.95 -9.27
CA ALA A 7 -18.35 -45.71 -10.10
C ALA A 7 -17.64 -44.86 -11.17
N ARG A 8 -18.12 -43.66 -11.53
CA ARG A 8 -17.54 -42.89 -12.64
C ARG A 8 -16.34 -42.04 -12.28
N HIS A 9 -16.25 -41.55 -11.04
CA HIS A 9 -15.22 -40.62 -10.61
C HIS A 9 -14.42 -41.14 -9.43
N ILE A 10 -13.10 -41.07 -9.54
CA ILE A 10 -12.16 -41.45 -8.48
C ILE A 10 -11.40 -40.21 -8.04
N VAL A 11 -11.45 -39.88 -6.75
CA VAL A 11 -10.86 -38.67 -6.20
C VAL A 11 -9.68 -39.00 -5.29
N THR A 12 -8.53 -38.40 -5.59
CA THR A 12 -7.37 -38.34 -4.70
C THR A 12 -7.28 -36.96 -4.07
N ALA A 13 -7.61 -36.83 -2.78
CA ALA A 13 -7.37 -35.61 -2.03
C ALA A 13 -5.89 -35.52 -1.60
N VAL A 14 -5.30 -34.36 -1.80
CA VAL A 14 -3.92 -34.04 -1.39
C VAL A 14 -3.98 -32.87 -0.43
N VAL A 15 -3.55 -33.11 0.81
CA VAL A 15 -3.49 -32.11 1.88
C VAL A 15 -2.03 -31.80 2.18
N VAL A 16 -1.59 -30.59 1.85
CA VAL A 16 -0.22 -30.14 2.15
C VAL A 16 -0.24 -29.25 3.39
N THR A 17 0.54 -29.61 4.39
CA THR A 17 0.65 -28.87 5.66
C THR A 17 2.04 -28.25 5.87
N HIS A 18 2.06 -27.09 6.52
CA HIS A 18 3.28 -26.42 6.97
C HIS A 18 2.99 -25.57 8.19
N ASP A 19 3.36 -25.99 9.39
CA ASP A 19 3.02 -25.27 10.63
C ASP A 19 1.52 -24.86 10.69
N GLY A 20 0.65 -25.83 10.40
CA GLY A 20 -0.79 -25.70 10.23
C GLY A 20 -1.62 -26.21 11.41
N ALA A 21 -1.01 -26.57 12.55
CA ALA A 21 -1.67 -27.31 13.64
C ALA A 21 -2.94 -26.65 14.18
N ARG A 22 -3.08 -25.34 14.01
CA ARG A 22 -4.27 -24.56 14.39
C ARG A 22 -5.51 -24.90 13.55
N TRP A 23 -5.34 -25.14 12.25
CA TRP A 23 -6.45 -25.26 11.29
C TRP A 23 -6.65 -26.70 10.82
N LEU A 24 -5.56 -27.45 10.75
CA LEU A 24 -5.51 -28.80 10.21
C LEU A 24 -6.57 -29.77 10.79
N PRO A 25 -6.88 -29.78 12.10
CA PRO A 25 -7.92 -30.68 12.62
C PRO A 25 -9.30 -30.44 11.99
N GLU A 26 -9.73 -29.19 11.87
CA GLU A 26 -11.04 -28.83 11.29
C GLU A 26 -11.07 -29.15 9.78
N THR A 27 -9.95 -28.92 9.09
CA THR A 27 -9.77 -29.29 7.67
C THR A 27 -9.90 -30.82 7.45
N LEU A 28 -9.23 -31.63 8.26
CA LEU A 28 -9.23 -33.09 8.11
C LEU A 28 -10.56 -33.73 8.51
N GLU A 29 -11.22 -33.19 9.53
CA GLU A 29 -12.57 -33.64 9.91
C GLU A 29 -13.60 -33.29 8.82
N ALA A 30 -13.52 -32.09 8.26
CA ALA A 30 -14.35 -31.69 7.12
C ALA A 30 -14.14 -32.59 5.90
N LEU A 31 -12.90 -33.00 5.63
CA LEU A 31 -12.59 -33.94 4.55
C LEU A 31 -13.17 -35.34 4.78
N ARG A 32 -13.14 -35.84 6.02
CA ARG A 32 -13.72 -37.14 6.40
C ARG A 32 -15.25 -37.13 6.38
N SER A 33 -15.86 -36.01 6.74
CA SER A 33 -17.32 -35.84 6.84
C SER A 33 -18.03 -35.55 5.51
N GLN A 34 -17.30 -35.61 4.38
CA GLN A 34 -17.90 -35.37 3.07
C GLN A 34 -19.00 -36.40 2.75
N VAL A 35 -20.17 -35.91 2.33
CA VAL A 35 -21.32 -36.71 1.88
C VAL A 35 -20.91 -37.64 0.76
N ARG A 36 -20.11 -37.13 -0.19
CA ARG A 36 -19.39 -37.95 -1.17
C ARG A 36 -18.01 -38.29 -0.60
N PRO A 37 -17.74 -39.54 -0.19
CA PRO A 37 -16.46 -39.89 0.41
C PRO A 37 -15.33 -39.81 -0.62
N VAL A 38 -14.15 -39.36 -0.19
CA VAL A 38 -12.92 -39.38 -1.00
C VAL A 38 -12.33 -40.80 -1.02
N GLN A 39 -11.81 -41.24 -2.17
CA GLN A 39 -11.28 -42.61 -2.31
C GLN A 39 -9.85 -42.72 -1.78
N ARG A 40 -9.02 -41.70 -2.02
CA ARG A 40 -7.61 -41.68 -1.64
C ARG A 40 -7.30 -40.34 -0.97
N VAL A 41 -6.67 -40.35 0.20
CA VAL A 41 -6.20 -39.13 0.87
C VAL A 41 -4.70 -39.26 1.10
N ILE A 42 -3.94 -38.23 0.74
CA ILE A 42 -2.49 -38.18 0.95
C ILE A 42 -2.16 -36.88 1.68
N GLY A 43 -1.54 -37.02 2.86
CA GLY A 43 -1.02 -35.90 3.64
C GLY A 43 0.45 -35.65 3.30
N VAL A 44 0.85 -34.39 3.15
CA VAL A 44 2.25 -34.01 2.95
C VAL A 44 2.64 -32.96 3.98
N ASP A 45 3.51 -33.34 4.91
CA ASP A 45 4.14 -32.41 5.85
C ASP A 45 5.43 -31.85 5.26
N THR A 46 5.45 -30.55 4.98
CA THR A 46 6.63 -29.83 4.47
C THR A 46 7.52 -29.34 5.62
N GLY A 47 7.92 -30.25 6.51
CA GLY A 47 8.86 -29.99 7.59
C GLY A 47 8.31 -29.06 8.68
N SER A 48 7.07 -29.30 9.11
CA SER A 48 6.44 -28.58 10.23
C SER A 48 7.22 -28.74 11.53
N ARG A 49 7.20 -27.71 12.37
CA ARG A 49 7.83 -27.69 13.71
C ARG A 49 6.81 -27.68 14.84
N ASP A 50 5.55 -27.51 14.52
CA ASP A 50 4.44 -27.63 15.45
C ASP A 50 3.90 -29.07 15.46
N ARG A 51 2.69 -29.25 16.01
CA ARG A 51 2.02 -30.57 16.07
C ARG A 51 1.39 -31.03 14.75
N SER A 52 1.61 -30.36 13.61
CA SER A 52 0.93 -30.69 12.35
C SER A 52 1.18 -32.13 11.89
N GLY A 53 2.43 -32.61 11.97
CA GLY A 53 2.77 -33.98 11.59
C GLY A 53 2.10 -35.04 12.49
N ALA A 54 2.00 -34.75 13.80
CA ALA A 54 1.28 -35.62 14.74
C ALA A 54 -0.23 -35.63 14.45
N ILE A 55 -0.82 -34.47 14.16
CA ILE A 55 -2.23 -34.35 13.78
C ILE A 55 -2.50 -35.13 12.48
N LEU A 56 -1.62 -35.05 11.47
CA LEU A 56 -1.77 -35.88 10.27
C LEU A 56 -1.80 -37.38 10.61
N ALA A 57 -0.92 -37.85 11.50
CA ALA A 57 -0.86 -39.25 11.90
C ALA A 57 -2.07 -39.71 12.73
N GLU A 58 -2.77 -38.81 13.41
CA GLU A 58 -4.04 -39.10 14.10
C GLU A 58 -5.20 -39.32 13.10
N TYR A 59 -5.14 -38.68 11.93
CA TYR A 59 -6.23 -38.67 10.94
C TYR A 59 -5.97 -39.53 9.69
N LEU A 60 -4.72 -39.82 9.37
CA LEU A 60 -4.34 -40.56 8.17
C LEU A 60 -3.43 -41.72 8.54
N ASN A 61 -3.51 -42.80 7.75
CA ASN A 61 -2.60 -43.92 7.90
C ASN A 61 -1.16 -43.46 7.63
N SER A 62 -0.19 -43.96 8.39
CA SER A 62 1.22 -43.53 8.24
C SER A 62 1.76 -43.73 6.83
N GLU A 63 1.28 -44.74 6.09
CA GLU A 63 1.65 -44.98 4.68
C GLU A 63 1.08 -43.97 3.68
N SER A 64 0.16 -43.10 4.11
CA SER A 64 -0.43 -42.03 3.30
C SER A 64 0.13 -40.64 3.64
N ILE A 65 1.15 -40.59 4.49
CA ILE A 65 1.78 -39.35 4.95
C ILE A 65 3.20 -39.28 4.40
N LEU A 66 3.52 -38.19 3.71
CA LEU A 66 4.88 -37.86 3.28
C LEU A 66 5.43 -36.75 4.15
N THR A 67 6.69 -36.88 4.57
CA THR A 67 7.43 -35.79 5.22
C THR A 67 8.53 -35.31 4.29
N LEU A 68 8.49 -34.03 3.94
CA LEU A 68 9.41 -33.39 3.01
C LEU A 68 10.23 -32.29 3.71
N PRO A 69 11.37 -31.88 3.11
CA PRO A 69 12.16 -30.77 3.62
C PRO A 69 11.36 -29.46 3.77
N ARG A 70 11.72 -28.64 4.76
CA ARG A 70 11.00 -27.39 5.08
C ARG A 70 11.04 -26.31 4.00
N ASN A 71 11.97 -26.42 3.05
CA ASN A 71 12.15 -25.50 1.94
C ASN A 71 11.45 -25.96 0.64
N THR A 72 10.73 -27.09 0.68
CA THR A 72 9.97 -27.62 -0.45
C THR A 72 8.82 -26.67 -0.82
N GLY A 73 8.66 -26.41 -2.11
CA GLY A 73 7.56 -25.57 -2.62
C GLY A 73 6.22 -26.30 -2.65
N TYR A 74 5.11 -25.56 -2.69
CA TYR A 74 3.77 -26.15 -2.67
C TYR A 74 3.52 -27.13 -3.84
N GLY A 75 3.86 -26.72 -5.08
CA GLY A 75 3.71 -27.59 -6.24
C GLY A 75 4.65 -28.80 -6.26
N GLU A 76 5.82 -28.70 -5.60
CA GLU A 76 6.74 -29.82 -5.45
C GLU A 76 6.20 -30.84 -4.43
N ALA A 77 5.59 -30.37 -3.34
CA ALA A 77 4.90 -31.22 -2.37
C ALA A 77 3.73 -31.99 -2.98
N ILE A 78 2.92 -31.32 -3.82
CA ILE A 78 1.82 -31.99 -4.55
C ILE A 78 2.37 -33.03 -5.52
N GLN A 79 3.42 -32.71 -6.28
CA GLN A 79 4.01 -33.67 -7.20
C GLN A 79 4.50 -34.92 -6.45
N ALA A 80 5.19 -34.75 -5.32
CA ALA A 80 5.61 -35.85 -4.47
C ALA A 80 4.43 -36.70 -3.97
N ALA A 81 3.30 -36.08 -3.62
CA ALA A 81 2.07 -36.80 -3.25
C ALA A 81 1.51 -37.64 -4.41
N LEU A 82 1.53 -37.09 -5.63
CA LEU A 82 0.99 -37.76 -6.82
C LEU A 82 1.94 -38.80 -7.41
N ASP A 83 3.23 -38.72 -7.12
CA ASP A 83 4.21 -39.76 -7.46
C ASP A 83 4.15 -40.94 -6.47
N HIS A 84 3.54 -40.74 -5.30
CA HIS A 84 3.41 -41.79 -4.29
C HIS A 84 2.51 -42.93 -4.77
N PRO A 85 2.87 -44.22 -4.57
CA PRO A 85 2.10 -45.37 -5.08
C PRO A 85 0.63 -45.40 -4.63
N ARG A 86 0.35 -44.93 -3.40
CA ARG A 86 -1.02 -44.85 -2.88
C ARG A 86 -1.92 -43.95 -3.71
N SER A 87 -1.38 -42.94 -4.39
CA SER A 87 -2.16 -42.02 -5.24
C SER A 87 -2.78 -42.71 -6.45
N ARG A 88 -2.20 -43.84 -6.85
CA ARG A 88 -2.58 -44.69 -8.00
C ARG A 88 -3.01 -46.09 -7.59
N SER A 89 -3.23 -46.32 -6.28
CA SER A 89 -3.66 -47.62 -5.78
C SER A 89 -4.95 -48.07 -6.47
N GLY A 90 -4.92 -49.24 -7.12
CA GLY A 90 -6.04 -49.76 -7.91
C GLY A 90 -7.29 -49.94 -7.05
N LEU A 91 -8.44 -49.51 -7.59
CA LEU A 91 -9.76 -49.77 -7.02
C LEU A 91 -10.46 -50.79 -7.94
N ALA A 92 -11.22 -51.73 -7.39
CA ALA A 92 -11.93 -52.69 -8.23
C ALA A 92 -12.97 -51.95 -9.13
N GLY A 93 -13.00 -52.24 -10.43
CA GLY A 93 -13.98 -51.65 -11.36
C GLY A 93 -13.63 -50.28 -11.96
N THR A 94 -12.35 -49.93 -12.07
CA THR A 94 -11.85 -48.62 -12.59
C THR A 94 -11.84 -48.47 -14.12
N GLU A 95 -12.33 -49.42 -14.90
CA GLU A 95 -12.30 -49.30 -16.36
C GLU A 95 -13.25 -48.19 -16.82
N GLY A 96 -12.71 -47.15 -17.47
CA GLY A 96 -13.48 -46.02 -18.00
C GLY A 96 -13.79 -44.90 -16.99
N THR A 97 -13.21 -44.92 -15.79
CA THR A 97 -13.44 -43.90 -14.76
C THR A 97 -12.57 -42.66 -14.96
N VAL A 98 -13.09 -41.48 -14.63
CA VAL A 98 -12.33 -40.23 -14.62
C VAL A 98 -11.64 -40.06 -13.27
N GLU A 99 -10.32 -39.92 -13.29
CA GLU A 99 -9.55 -39.63 -12.07
C GLU A 99 -9.43 -38.12 -11.84
N TRP A 100 -9.67 -37.71 -10.60
CA TRP A 100 -9.58 -36.34 -10.12
C TRP A 100 -8.59 -36.22 -8.97
N ILE A 101 -7.93 -35.07 -8.90
CA ILE A 101 -7.05 -34.64 -7.83
C ILE A 101 -7.74 -33.49 -7.13
N TRP A 102 -8.01 -33.62 -5.83
CA TRP A 102 -8.59 -32.56 -5.03
C TRP A 102 -7.52 -31.95 -4.13
N LEU A 103 -7.11 -30.73 -4.44
CA LEU A 103 -6.13 -30.00 -3.64
C LEU A 103 -6.84 -29.28 -2.51
N ILE A 104 -6.40 -29.52 -1.27
CA ILE A 104 -6.94 -28.88 -0.08
C ILE A 104 -5.78 -28.30 0.73
N HIS A 105 -5.86 -27.00 1.03
CA HIS A 105 -4.90 -26.36 1.93
C HIS A 105 -5.16 -26.77 3.39
N ASP A 106 -4.12 -26.79 4.22
CA ASP A 106 -4.24 -27.11 5.64
C ASP A 106 -5.14 -26.15 6.43
N ASP A 107 -5.43 -24.97 5.87
CA ASP A 107 -6.30 -23.92 6.42
C ASP A 107 -7.58 -23.69 5.60
N CYS A 108 -8.07 -24.74 4.93
CA CYS A 108 -9.30 -24.75 4.15
C CYS A 108 -10.26 -25.85 4.61
N THR A 109 -11.48 -25.49 5.02
CA THR A 109 -12.52 -26.42 5.48
C THR A 109 -13.67 -26.44 4.47
N PRO A 110 -13.79 -27.51 3.65
CA PRO A 110 -14.93 -27.69 2.75
C PRO A 110 -16.23 -27.98 3.52
N GLU A 111 -17.37 -27.49 3.03
CA GLU A 111 -18.71 -27.93 3.50
C GLU A 111 -18.93 -29.42 3.17
N PRO A 112 -19.80 -30.15 3.91
CA PRO A 112 -19.99 -31.59 3.75
C PRO A 112 -20.39 -32.04 2.34
N ASP A 113 -21.10 -31.22 1.56
CA ASP A 113 -21.54 -31.53 0.20
C ASP A 113 -20.60 -31.00 -0.89
N ALA A 114 -19.52 -30.29 -0.54
CA ALA A 114 -18.67 -29.57 -1.49
C ALA A 114 -18.13 -30.49 -2.60
N LEU A 115 -17.63 -31.68 -2.26
CA LEU A 115 -17.13 -32.63 -3.27
C LEU A 115 -18.25 -33.16 -4.18
N GLN A 116 -19.44 -33.39 -3.63
CA GLN A 116 -20.59 -33.84 -4.42
C GLN A 116 -20.98 -32.79 -5.46
N GLN A 117 -21.05 -31.52 -5.05
CA GLN A 117 -21.38 -30.40 -5.95
C GLN A 117 -20.33 -30.20 -7.05
N LEU A 118 -19.04 -30.32 -6.71
CA LEU A 118 -17.95 -30.22 -7.69
C LEU A 118 -18.02 -31.33 -8.74
N LEU A 119 -18.31 -32.57 -8.33
CA LEU A 119 -18.43 -33.69 -9.27
C LEU A 119 -19.70 -33.59 -10.12
N ALA A 120 -20.83 -33.17 -9.55
CA ALA A 120 -22.05 -32.92 -10.31
C ALA A 120 -21.82 -31.88 -11.43
N ALA A 121 -21.15 -30.76 -11.11
CA ALA A 121 -20.80 -29.75 -12.10
C ALA A 121 -19.82 -30.27 -13.17
N ALA A 122 -18.96 -31.23 -12.83
CA ALA A 122 -18.05 -31.88 -13.77
C ALA A 122 -18.79 -32.81 -14.76
N ASP A 123 -19.81 -33.52 -14.29
CA ASP A 123 -20.68 -34.35 -15.14
C ASP A 123 -21.48 -33.51 -16.15
N ASP A 124 -22.00 -32.36 -15.71
CA ASP A 124 -22.69 -31.40 -16.58
C ASP A 124 -21.78 -30.72 -17.60
N ASN A 125 -20.46 -30.69 -17.34
CA ASN A 125 -19.48 -30.00 -18.17
C ASN A 125 -18.29 -30.90 -18.55
N PRO A 126 -18.39 -31.75 -19.59
CA PRO A 126 -17.31 -32.67 -19.98
C PRO A 126 -15.98 -32.00 -20.38
N ARG A 127 -16.00 -30.70 -20.71
CA ARG A 127 -14.80 -29.89 -21.00
C ARG A 127 -14.15 -29.27 -19.75
N ALA A 128 -14.79 -29.36 -18.59
CA ALA A 128 -14.23 -28.91 -17.34
C ALA A 128 -13.05 -29.80 -16.97
N ALA A 129 -11.90 -29.16 -16.73
CA ALA A 129 -10.70 -29.85 -16.25
C ALA A 129 -10.28 -29.34 -14.87
N VAL A 130 -10.71 -28.14 -14.50
CA VAL A 130 -10.48 -27.57 -13.17
C VAL A 130 -11.79 -26.99 -12.68
N LEU A 131 -12.19 -27.37 -11.48
CA LEU A 131 -13.33 -26.84 -10.76
C LEU A 131 -12.87 -26.34 -9.40
N GLY A 132 -13.42 -25.24 -8.92
CA GLY A 132 -13.13 -24.72 -7.59
C GLY A 132 -14.41 -24.31 -6.86
N PRO A 133 -14.43 -24.41 -5.53
CA PRO A 133 -15.55 -23.97 -4.70
C PRO A 133 -15.56 -22.45 -4.52
N LYS A 134 -16.72 -21.92 -4.14
CA LYS A 134 -16.85 -20.58 -3.54
C LYS A 134 -16.15 -20.56 -2.18
N LEU A 135 -15.21 -19.64 -2.00
CA LEU A 135 -14.49 -19.49 -0.74
C LEU A 135 -15.10 -18.38 0.11
N ARG A 136 -15.41 -18.72 1.34
CA ARG A 136 -15.85 -17.81 2.41
C ARG A 136 -14.76 -17.67 3.47
N ASP A 137 -14.83 -16.62 4.27
CA ASP A 137 -13.86 -16.38 5.33
C ASP A 137 -14.01 -17.43 6.44
N TRP A 138 -12.87 -17.90 6.96
CA TRP A 138 -12.84 -18.87 8.05
C TRP A 138 -13.48 -18.34 9.35
N PHE A 139 -13.29 -17.07 9.66
CA PHE A 139 -13.71 -16.47 10.93
C PHE A 139 -15.11 -15.88 10.83
N ASP A 140 -15.42 -15.14 9.77
CA ASP A 140 -16.78 -14.72 9.47
C ASP A 140 -17.29 -15.42 8.21
N ARG A 141 -17.97 -16.55 8.41
CA ARG A 141 -18.50 -17.42 7.35
C ARG A 141 -19.49 -16.73 6.41
N ARG A 142 -19.95 -15.50 6.71
CA ARG A 142 -20.82 -14.72 5.83
C ARG A 142 -20.03 -13.91 4.80
N LEU A 143 -18.73 -13.72 4.97
CA LEU A 143 -17.92 -12.90 4.08
C LEU A 143 -17.38 -13.73 2.91
N LEU A 144 -17.52 -13.20 1.70
CA LEU A 144 -16.93 -13.76 0.50
C LEU A 144 -15.44 -13.44 0.44
N VAL A 145 -14.63 -14.49 0.29
CA VAL A 145 -13.20 -14.39 0.03
C VAL A 145 -12.94 -14.48 -1.47
N GLU A 146 -13.59 -15.44 -2.15
CA GLU A 146 -13.35 -15.69 -3.56
C GLU A 146 -14.49 -16.44 -4.25
N VAL A 147 -14.86 -15.97 -5.44
CA VAL A 147 -15.85 -16.58 -6.35
C VAL A 147 -15.21 -16.76 -7.73
N GLY A 148 -14.00 -17.29 -7.74
CA GLY A 148 -13.11 -17.33 -8.89
C GLY A 148 -12.23 -16.09 -9.01
N VAL A 149 -11.21 -16.22 -9.86
CA VAL A 149 -10.09 -15.29 -9.92
C VAL A 149 -9.86 -14.87 -11.36
N THR A 150 -9.58 -13.58 -11.53
CA THR A 150 -8.99 -13.01 -12.72
C THR A 150 -7.73 -12.23 -12.39
N ILE A 151 -7.08 -11.66 -13.41
CA ILE A 151 -5.94 -10.77 -13.25
C ILE A 151 -6.12 -9.42 -13.95
N ASP A 152 -5.47 -8.40 -13.42
CA ASP A 152 -5.35 -7.08 -14.06
C ASP A 152 -4.18 -7.02 -15.06
N GLY A 153 -4.03 -5.88 -15.74
CA GLY A 153 -2.91 -5.62 -16.66
C GLY A 153 -1.51 -5.59 -16.01
N ALA A 154 -1.42 -5.71 -14.70
CA ALA A 154 -0.20 -5.82 -13.91
C ALA A 154 0.04 -7.23 -13.35
N GLY A 155 -0.84 -8.20 -13.64
CA GLY A 155 -0.76 -9.56 -13.13
C GLY A 155 -1.33 -9.73 -11.72
N ARG A 156 -1.93 -8.68 -11.14
CA ARG A 156 -2.50 -8.72 -9.79
C ARG A 156 -3.77 -9.55 -9.77
N ARG A 157 -4.03 -10.18 -8.62
CA ARG A 157 -5.24 -10.96 -8.35
C ARG A 157 -6.44 -10.04 -8.28
N GLU A 158 -7.51 -10.37 -8.98
CA GLU A 158 -8.80 -9.71 -8.85
C GLU A 158 -9.89 -10.77 -8.74
N THR A 159 -10.69 -10.72 -7.68
CA THR A 159 -11.80 -11.66 -7.43
C THR A 159 -13.14 -11.13 -7.92
N GLY A 160 -13.21 -9.84 -8.30
CA GLY A 160 -14.47 -9.17 -8.62
C GLY A 160 -15.27 -8.70 -7.39
N LEU A 161 -14.95 -9.22 -6.20
CA LEU A 161 -15.65 -8.94 -4.95
C LEU A 161 -15.32 -7.56 -4.37
N GLU A 162 -16.27 -6.95 -3.68
CA GLU A 162 -16.07 -5.74 -2.87
C GLU A 162 -15.35 -6.04 -1.55
N SER A 163 -14.94 -4.98 -0.85
CA SER A 163 -14.25 -5.14 0.44
C SER A 163 -15.27 -5.54 1.50
N SER A 164 -15.05 -6.69 2.15
CA SER A 164 -15.97 -7.25 3.15
C SER A 164 -17.38 -7.51 2.61
N GLU A 165 -17.47 -7.96 1.36
CA GLU A 165 -18.74 -8.31 0.74
C GLU A 165 -19.37 -9.54 1.42
N PHE A 166 -20.62 -9.39 1.86
CA PHE A 166 -21.40 -10.49 2.43
C PHE A 166 -21.97 -11.39 1.32
N ASP A 167 -22.08 -12.68 1.60
CA ASP A 167 -22.73 -13.64 0.71
C ASP A 167 -24.24 -13.65 0.93
N HIS A 168 -24.95 -13.07 -0.02
CA HIS A 168 -26.41 -13.10 -0.14
C HIS A 168 -26.87 -13.96 -1.33
N GLY A 169 -25.97 -14.77 -1.91
CA GLY A 169 -26.22 -15.55 -3.13
C GLY A 169 -26.10 -14.73 -4.43
N GLN A 170 -25.59 -13.51 -4.37
CA GLN A 170 -25.47 -12.61 -5.52
C GLN A 170 -24.46 -13.08 -6.58
N HIS A 171 -23.59 -14.03 -6.23
CA HIS A 171 -22.61 -14.63 -7.14
C HIS A 171 -22.92 -16.10 -7.45
N ASP A 172 -24.10 -16.60 -7.07
CA ASP A 172 -24.44 -18.01 -7.25
C ASP A 172 -24.61 -18.39 -8.73
N GLY A 173 -24.36 -19.66 -9.03
CA GLY A 173 -24.30 -20.25 -10.35
C GLY A 173 -22.90 -20.68 -10.78
N THR A 174 -22.84 -21.85 -11.42
CA THR A 174 -21.61 -22.35 -12.03
C THR A 174 -21.24 -21.52 -13.27
N ARG A 175 -20.01 -21.00 -13.33
CA ARG A 175 -19.54 -20.19 -14.46
C ARG A 175 -18.07 -20.40 -14.79
N GLN A 176 -17.70 -20.07 -16.02
CA GLN A 176 -16.31 -20.09 -16.45
C GLN A 176 -15.53 -18.91 -15.87
N VAL A 177 -14.33 -19.18 -15.36
CA VAL A 177 -13.41 -18.18 -14.80
C VAL A 177 -12.00 -18.35 -15.37
N LEU A 178 -11.13 -17.37 -15.15
CA LEU A 178 -9.72 -17.50 -15.53
C LEU A 178 -9.01 -18.53 -14.65
N ALA A 179 -9.23 -18.47 -13.33
CA ALA A 179 -8.62 -19.37 -12.37
C ALA A 179 -9.50 -19.55 -11.12
N VAL A 180 -9.22 -20.60 -10.36
CA VAL A 180 -9.75 -20.84 -9.01
C VAL A 180 -8.58 -21.07 -8.07
N SER A 181 -8.72 -20.77 -6.79
CA SER A 181 -7.69 -20.99 -5.78
C SER A 181 -7.33 -22.46 -5.62
N SER A 182 -6.03 -22.74 -5.42
CA SER A 182 -5.54 -24.08 -5.11
C SER A 182 -5.94 -24.58 -3.72
N ALA A 183 -6.66 -23.78 -2.92
CA ALA A 183 -7.14 -24.13 -1.58
C ALA A 183 -8.25 -25.20 -1.55
N GLY A 184 -8.99 -25.35 -2.64
CA GLY A 184 -10.07 -26.34 -2.78
C GLY A 184 -10.23 -26.86 -4.21
N MET A 185 -9.16 -26.79 -5.01
CA MET A 185 -9.22 -27.02 -6.45
C MET A 185 -9.37 -28.51 -6.80
N LEU A 186 -10.40 -28.87 -7.55
CA LEU A 186 -10.59 -30.19 -8.14
C LEU A 186 -10.07 -30.19 -9.58
N ILE A 187 -9.11 -31.07 -9.88
CA ILE A 187 -8.36 -31.09 -11.14
C ILE A 187 -8.48 -32.47 -11.77
N ARG A 188 -8.76 -32.53 -13.08
CA ARG A 188 -8.76 -33.79 -13.81
C ARG A 188 -7.31 -34.29 -14.00
N ARG A 189 -7.04 -35.53 -13.60
CA ARG A 189 -5.66 -36.06 -13.53
C ARG A 189 -4.98 -36.12 -14.89
N ASP A 190 -5.69 -36.51 -15.94
CA ASP A 190 -5.19 -36.55 -17.31
C ASP A 190 -4.63 -35.18 -17.75
N VAL A 191 -5.35 -34.10 -17.43
CA VAL A 191 -4.94 -32.72 -17.77
C VAL A 191 -3.79 -32.25 -16.88
N TRP A 192 -3.76 -32.66 -15.60
CA TRP A 192 -2.61 -32.40 -14.73
C TRP A 192 -1.33 -33.01 -15.32
N GLU A 193 -1.40 -34.27 -15.76
CA GLU A 193 -0.26 -35.00 -16.34
C GLU A 193 0.14 -34.46 -17.72
N GLU A 194 -0.83 -34.13 -18.59
CA GLU A 194 -0.58 -33.51 -19.90
C GLU A 194 0.20 -32.19 -19.75
N LEU A 195 -0.19 -31.36 -18.78
CA LEU A 195 0.38 -30.03 -18.59
C LEU A 195 1.62 -30.03 -17.69
N GLY A 196 1.99 -31.17 -17.12
CA GLY A 196 3.14 -31.31 -16.21
C GLY A 196 2.95 -30.59 -14.86
N GLY A 197 1.72 -30.50 -14.36
CA GLY A 197 1.38 -29.92 -13.06
C GLY A 197 1.74 -28.44 -12.91
N PHE A 198 2.03 -28.01 -11.68
CA PHE A 198 2.43 -26.63 -11.37
C PHE A 198 3.84 -26.29 -11.87
N ASP A 199 4.07 -25.02 -12.27
CA ASP A 199 5.38 -24.58 -12.74
C ASP A 199 6.37 -24.51 -11.56
N ARG A 200 7.44 -25.31 -11.61
CA ARG A 200 8.48 -25.40 -10.57
C ARG A 200 9.20 -24.08 -10.27
N SER A 201 9.09 -23.08 -11.16
CA SER A 201 9.59 -21.73 -10.91
C SER A 201 8.76 -20.95 -9.86
N LEU A 202 7.51 -21.35 -9.66
CA LEU A 202 6.55 -20.77 -8.71
C LEU A 202 6.51 -21.64 -7.44
N ARG A 203 7.41 -21.36 -6.49
CA ARG A 203 7.47 -22.12 -5.23
C ARG A 203 6.24 -21.93 -4.34
N LEU A 204 5.63 -20.75 -4.39
CA LEU A 204 4.45 -20.37 -3.63
C LEU A 204 3.79 -19.15 -4.30
N PHE A 205 2.46 -19.08 -4.26
CA PHE A 205 1.62 -18.05 -4.87
C PHE A 205 1.64 -18.06 -6.41
N ARG A 206 0.46 -17.82 -6.99
CA ARG A 206 0.22 -17.67 -8.44
C ARG A 206 0.39 -18.95 -9.26
N ASP A 207 0.71 -20.06 -8.61
CA ASP A 207 0.73 -21.41 -9.16
C ASP A 207 -0.66 -21.82 -9.67
N ASP A 208 -1.71 -21.43 -8.94
CA ASP A 208 -3.12 -21.58 -9.29
C ASP A 208 -3.48 -20.88 -10.62
N ILE A 209 -3.17 -19.58 -10.73
CA ILE A 209 -3.46 -18.76 -11.92
C ILE A 209 -2.62 -19.24 -13.10
N ASP A 210 -1.35 -19.57 -12.88
CA ASP A 210 -0.48 -20.07 -13.95
C ASP A 210 -0.99 -21.36 -14.58
N PHE A 211 -1.39 -22.33 -13.74
CA PHE A 211 -1.91 -23.61 -14.20
C PHE A 211 -3.26 -23.46 -14.88
N CYS A 212 -4.21 -22.73 -14.28
CA CYS A 212 -5.52 -22.49 -14.88
C CYS A 212 -5.41 -21.77 -16.23
N TRP A 213 -4.44 -20.85 -16.38
CA TRP A 213 -4.14 -20.23 -17.67
C TRP A 213 -3.67 -21.25 -18.71
N ARG A 214 -2.80 -22.18 -18.33
CA ARG A 214 -2.33 -23.26 -19.20
C ARG A 214 -3.45 -24.24 -19.56
N VAL A 215 -4.33 -24.57 -18.62
CA VAL A 215 -5.55 -25.38 -18.83
C VAL A 215 -6.45 -24.74 -19.88
N GLY A 216 -6.76 -23.44 -19.74
CA GLY A 216 -7.50 -22.69 -20.76
C GLY A 216 -6.79 -22.67 -22.11
N GLY A 217 -5.46 -22.67 -22.11
CA GLY A 217 -4.63 -22.71 -23.31
C GLY A 217 -4.62 -24.06 -24.04
N ALA A 218 -4.80 -25.16 -23.32
CA ALA A 218 -5.00 -26.50 -23.88
C ALA A 218 -6.42 -26.72 -24.42
N GLY A 219 -7.35 -25.79 -24.16
CA GLY A 219 -8.73 -25.83 -24.67
C GLY A 219 -9.74 -26.39 -23.67
N HIS A 220 -9.32 -26.64 -22.44
CA HIS A 220 -10.20 -27.04 -21.33
C HIS A 220 -10.81 -25.81 -20.63
N ARG A 221 -11.82 -26.05 -19.80
CA ARG A 221 -12.50 -25.01 -19.02
C ARG A 221 -12.12 -25.09 -17.56
N VAL A 222 -12.03 -23.91 -16.95
CA VAL A 222 -11.89 -23.71 -15.50
C VAL A 222 -13.21 -23.13 -15.02
N LEU A 223 -13.88 -23.82 -14.10
CA LEU A 223 -15.20 -23.45 -13.58
C LEU A 223 -15.12 -23.09 -12.10
N ILE A 224 -15.84 -22.05 -11.71
CA ILE A 224 -16.22 -21.83 -10.31
C ILE A 224 -17.59 -22.46 -10.11
N VAL A 225 -17.73 -23.30 -9.09
CA VAL A 225 -18.97 -23.97 -8.70
C VAL A 225 -19.35 -23.38 -7.34
N THR A 226 -20.32 -22.48 -7.33
CA THR A 226 -20.63 -21.70 -6.12
C THR A 226 -21.50 -22.43 -5.12
N GLU A 227 -22.17 -23.48 -5.58
CA GLU A 227 -22.90 -24.44 -4.77
C GLU A 227 -21.94 -25.25 -3.89
N ALA A 228 -20.71 -25.49 -4.38
CA ALA A 228 -19.63 -26.03 -3.56
C ALA A 228 -19.01 -24.90 -2.72
N VAL A 229 -19.08 -25.01 -1.39
CA VAL A 229 -18.57 -23.98 -0.48
C VAL A 229 -17.40 -24.52 0.33
N ALA A 230 -16.39 -23.67 0.54
CA ALA A 230 -15.31 -23.95 1.49
C ALA A 230 -14.91 -22.67 2.26
N TYR A 231 -14.44 -22.85 3.49
CA TYR A 231 -13.98 -21.77 4.36
C TYR A 231 -12.46 -21.72 4.36
N HIS A 232 -11.86 -20.56 4.08
CA HIS A 232 -10.41 -20.43 3.92
C HIS A 232 -9.84 -19.33 4.81
N ALA A 233 -8.82 -19.65 5.60
CA ALA A 233 -8.23 -18.71 6.55
C ALA A 233 -7.16 -17.80 5.93
N GLU A 234 -6.62 -18.17 4.77
CA GLU A 234 -5.56 -17.48 4.02
C GLU A 234 -4.31 -17.20 4.88
N ALA A 235 -3.89 -18.15 5.70
CA ALA A 235 -2.89 -17.99 6.75
C ALA A 235 -1.54 -17.47 6.23
N ALA A 236 -1.09 -17.94 5.06
CA ALA A 236 0.14 -17.47 4.41
C ALA A 236 -0.02 -16.07 3.82
N ALA A 237 -1.11 -15.79 3.10
CA ALA A 237 -1.36 -14.50 2.47
C ALA A 237 -1.60 -13.38 3.50
N ARG A 238 -2.31 -13.69 4.59
CA ARG A 238 -2.57 -12.79 5.73
C ARG A 238 -1.40 -12.67 6.71
N ARG A 239 -0.28 -13.32 6.43
CA ARG A 239 0.94 -13.35 7.28
C ARG A 239 0.68 -13.82 8.71
N ARG A 240 -0.37 -14.63 8.89
CA ARG A 240 -0.61 -15.36 10.14
C ARG A 240 0.36 -16.54 10.26
N ARG A 241 0.95 -16.97 9.14
CA ARG A 241 2.04 -17.95 9.05
C ARG A 241 3.28 -17.34 8.36
N ARG A 242 4.47 -17.67 8.86
CA ARG A 242 5.73 -17.32 8.20
C ARG A 242 5.99 -18.26 7.02
N ILE A 243 6.38 -17.70 5.89
CA ILE A 243 6.71 -18.47 4.69
C ILE A 243 8.18 -18.91 4.77
N HIS A 244 8.44 -20.22 4.70
CA HIS A 244 9.79 -20.78 4.74
C HIS A 244 10.28 -21.35 3.40
N ALA A 245 9.36 -21.62 2.46
CA ALA A 245 9.71 -22.02 1.09
C ALA A 245 10.53 -20.95 0.34
N THR A 246 10.46 -19.69 0.81
CA THR A 246 11.22 -18.55 0.30
C THR A 246 11.70 -17.66 1.44
N GLY A 247 12.95 -17.19 1.43
CA GLY A 247 13.45 -16.19 2.38
C GLY A 247 12.98 -14.75 2.10
N ASP A 248 12.27 -14.55 0.99
CA ASP A 248 11.75 -13.25 0.56
C ASP A 248 10.46 -12.86 1.29
N HIS A 249 10.22 -11.56 1.41
CA HIS A 249 8.98 -11.03 1.98
C HIS A 249 7.76 -11.40 1.09
N PRO A 250 6.60 -11.82 1.65
CA PRO A 250 5.46 -12.35 0.89
C PRO A 250 4.99 -11.44 -0.24
N ARG A 251 4.98 -10.12 -0.01
CA ARG A 251 4.61 -9.11 -1.02
C ARG A 251 5.54 -9.10 -2.22
N ARG A 252 6.85 -9.23 -1.97
CA ARG A 252 7.87 -9.29 -3.02
C ARG A 252 7.68 -10.54 -3.87
N VAL A 253 7.43 -11.69 -3.23
CA VAL A 253 7.20 -12.97 -3.92
C VAL A 253 5.93 -12.90 -4.77
N ASP A 254 4.81 -12.44 -4.20
CA ASP A 254 3.55 -12.33 -4.92
C ASP A 254 3.68 -11.37 -6.13
N ARG A 255 4.27 -10.18 -5.93
CA ARG A 255 4.46 -9.20 -7.02
C ARG A 255 5.37 -9.73 -8.12
N ARG A 256 6.47 -10.39 -7.76
CA ARG A 256 7.38 -11.03 -8.71
C ARG A 256 6.68 -12.11 -9.52
N ASN A 257 5.94 -12.99 -8.85
CA ASN A 257 5.24 -14.10 -9.49
C ASN A 257 4.08 -13.60 -10.36
N ALA A 258 3.35 -12.56 -9.94
CA ALA A 258 2.33 -11.89 -10.74
C ALA A 258 2.89 -11.40 -12.09
N LEU A 259 4.03 -10.71 -12.05
CA LEU A 259 4.72 -10.27 -13.26
C LEU A 259 5.24 -11.45 -14.09
N TYR A 260 5.81 -12.47 -13.45
CA TYR A 260 6.29 -13.67 -14.11
C TYR A 260 5.17 -14.39 -14.88
N VAL A 261 4.04 -14.69 -14.23
CA VAL A 261 2.89 -15.37 -14.83
C VAL A 261 2.32 -14.55 -15.98
N LEU A 262 2.18 -13.24 -15.81
CA LEU A 262 1.72 -12.35 -16.88
C LEU A 262 2.67 -12.42 -18.09
N LEU A 263 3.97 -12.18 -17.88
CA LEU A 263 4.96 -12.11 -18.96
C LEU A 263 5.23 -13.47 -19.61
N ALA A 264 5.14 -14.57 -18.88
CA ALA A 264 5.33 -15.92 -19.43
C ALA A 264 4.21 -16.30 -20.41
N ASN A 265 2.98 -15.84 -20.14
CA ASN A 265 1.80 -16.24 -20.88
C ASN A 265 1.38 -15.26 -22.00
N LEU A 266 1.84 -14.00 -21.97
CA LEU A 266 1.50 -13.03 -23.01
C LEU A 266 2.21 -13.29 -24.36
N PRO A 267 1.57 -12.98 -25.51
CA PRO A 267 2.26 -12.94 -26.80
C PRO A 267 3.33 -11.84 -26.80
N THR A 268 4.37 -11.97 -27.61
CA THR A 268 5.58 -11.12 -27.53
C THR A 268 5.29 -9.61 -27.55
N GLY A 269 4.45 -9.12 -28.45
CA GLY A 269 4.09 -7.69 -28.49
C GLY A 269 3.38 -7.21 -27.22
N ALA A 270 2.38 -7.97 -26.75
CA ALA A 270 1.67 -7.64 -25.51
C ALA A 270 2.57 -7.76 -24.28
N MET A 271 3.51 -8.70 -24.28
CA MET A 271 4.51 -8.87 -23.23
C MET A 271 5.42 -7.63 -23.14
N VAL A 272 5.96 -7.14 -24.26
CA VAL A 272 6.80 -5.93 -24.27
C VAL A 272 6.01 -4.71 -23.79
N ALA A 273 4.78 -4.54 -24.28
CA ALA A 273 3.91 -3.46 -23.82
C ALA A 273 3.58 -3.57 -22.32
N ALA A 274 3.26 -4.77 -21.84
CA ALA A 274 3.01 -5.01 -20.42
C ALA A 274 4.25 -4.76 -19.57
N LEU A 275 5.44 -5.14 -20.06
CA LEU A 275 6.71 -4.90 -19.39
C LEU A 275 6.98 -3.41 -19.22
N LEU A 276 6.92 -2.63 -20.30
CA LEU A 276 7.12 -1.18 -20.27
C LEU A 276 6.10 -0.49 -19.34
N ARG A 277 4.82 -0.85 -19.48
CA ARG A 277 3.75 -0.30 -18.64
C ARG A 277 3.95 -0.62 -17.16
N ASN A 278 4.31 -1.86 -16.83
CA ASN A 278 4.53 -2.27 -15.44
C ASN A 278 5.80 -1.65 -14.87
N SER A 279 6.86 -1.48 -15.65
CA SER A 279 8.07 -0.76 -15.24
C SER A 279 7.76 0.68 -14.86
N PHE A 280 7.03 1.40 -15.72
CA PHE A 280 6.62 2.77 -15.44
C PHE A 280 5.70 2.85 -14.21
N ALA A 281 4.69 1.97 -14.12
CA ALA A 281 3.76 1.94 -12.99
C ALA A 281 4.45 1.60 -11.66
N SER A 282 5.41 0.66 -11.66
CA SER A 282 6.18 0.32 -10.47
C SER A 282 7.12 1.46 -10.06
N ALA A 283 7.74 2.18 -11.00
CA ALA A 283 8.52 3.38 -10.68
C ALA A 283 7.66 4.45 -9.99
N LEU A 284 6.46 4.70 -10.51
CA LEU A 284 5.50 5.63 -9.90
C LEU A 284 5.04 5.16 -8.51
N ARG A 285 4.81 3.86 -8.31
CA ARG A 285 4.47 3.28 -6.99
C ARG A 285 5.61 3.40 -6.00
N VAL A 286 6.85 3.12 -6.41
CA VAL A 286 8.04 3.31 -5.57
C VAL A 286 8.12 4.76 -5.10
N LEU A 287 7.96 5.73 -6.02
CA LEU A 287 7.92 7.14 -5.67
C LEU A 287 6.78 7.45 -4.69
N THR A 288 5.59 6.92 -4.94
CA THR A 288 4.40 7.11 -4.07
C THR A 288 4.65 6.54 -2.68
N TYR A 289 5.25 5.35 -2.55
CA TYR A 289 5.60 4.76 -1.26
C TYR A 289 6.66 5.57 -0.53
N LEU A 290 7.64 6.13 -1.24
CA LEU A 290 8.64 7.01 -0.63
C LEU A 290 7.98 8.29 -0.09
N VAL A 291 7.10 8.92 -0.88
CA VAL A 291 6.29 10.08 -0.46
C VAL A 291 5.40 9.73 0.74
N ALA A 292 4.78 8.54 0.73
CA ALA A 292 3.97 8.01 1.82
C ALA A 292 4.79 7.53 3.03
N LYS A 293 6.13 7.70 3.02
CA LYS A 293 7.06 7.28 4.08
C LYS A 293 7.03 5.77 4.38
N GLN A 294 6.87 4.96 3.35
CA GLN A 294 6.85 3.48 3.40
C GLN A 294 8.05 2.88 2.64
N PRO A 295 9.31 3.10 3.09
CA PRO A 295 10.50 2.68 2.34
C PRO A 295 10.60 1.15 2.19
N ALA A 296 10.11 0.37 3.15
CA ALA A 296 10.09 -1.09 3.03
C ALA A 296 9.23 -1.57 1.86
N ASN A 297 8.07 -0.95 1.64
CA ASN A 297 7.18 -1.29 0.52
C ASN A 297 7.77 -0.84 -0.82
N ALA A 298 8.45 0.32 -0.83
CA ALA A 298 9.20 0.80 -1.99
C ALA A 298 10.31 -0.19 -2.39
N LEU A 299 11.07 -0.69 -1.42
CA LEU A 299 12.10 -1.70 -1.64
C LEU A 299 11.51 -3.03 -2.14
N ASP A 300 10.39 -3.49 -1.57
CA ASP A 300 9.72 -4.72 -2.03
C ASP A 300 9.28 -4.63 -3.50
N GLU A 301 8.67 -3.50 -3.90
CA GLU A 301 8.21 -3.27 -5.28
C GLU A 301 9.40 -3.19 -6.25
N ALA A 302 10.44 -2.43 -5.90
CA ALA A 302 11.66 -2.32 -6.70
C ALA A 302 12.38 -3.68 -6.81
N ALA A 303 12.54 -4.39 -5.70
CA ALA A 303 13.21 -5.68 -5.69
C ALA A 303 12.41 -6.77 -6.42
N ALA A 304 11.08 -6.70 -6.43
CA ALA A 304 10.23 -7.58 -7.21
C ALA A 304 10.45 -7.36 -8.71
N ILE A 305 10.39 -6.11 -9.19
CA ILE A 305 10.53 -5.84 -10.62
C ILE A 305 11.94 -6.16 -11.12
N THR A 306 12.97 -5.73 -10.38
CA THR A 306 14.38 -6.00 -10.72
C THR A 306 14.66 -7.50 -10.75
N SER A 307 14.04 -8.29 -9.87
CA SER A 307 14.23 -9.75 -9.89
C SER A 307 13.71 -10.42 -11.16
N VAL A 308 12.63 -9.90 -11.75
CA VAL A 308 12.11 -10.42 -13.03
C VAL A 308 13.10 -10.15 -14.17
N PHE A 309 13.72 -8.97 -14.18
CA PHE A 309 14.70 -8.57 -15.19
C PHE A 309 16.04 -9.28 -15.07
N PHE A 310 16.60 -9.34 -13.86
CA PHE A 310 17.99 -9.77 -13.64
C PHE A 310 18.12 -11.20 -13.10
N VAL A 311 17.15 -11.68 -12.32
CA VAL A 311 17.27 -12.99 -11.64
C VAL A 311 16.54 -14.10 -12.39
N MET A 312 15.49 -13.77 -13.15
CA MET A 312 14.67 -14.75 -13.87
C MET A 312 14.68 -14.67 -15.42
N PRO A 313 15.63 -14.04 -16.13
CA PRO A 313 15.53 -13.90 -17.59
C PRO A 313 15.52 -15.27 -18.30
N PHE A 314 16.42 -16.18 -17.91
CA PHE A 314 16.47 -17.54 -18.48
C PHE A 314 15.26 -18.39 -18.10
N ARG A 315 14.73 -18.25 -16.88
CA ARG A 315 13.54 -18.96 -16.42
C ARG A 315 12.28 -18.50 -17.16
N LEU A 316 12.16 -17.20 -17.38
CA LEU A 316 11.07 -16.61 -18.16
C LEU A 316 11.18 -17.05 -19.62
N LEU A 317 12.38 -17.02 -20.21
CA LEU A 317 12.60 -17.47 -21.57
C LEU A 317 12.25 -18.96 -21.73
N ALA A 318 12.71 -19.82 -20.82
CA ALA A 318 12.39 -21.25 -20.84
C ALA A 318 10.89 -21.51 -20.72
N ALA A 319 10.19 -20.84 -19.79
CA ALA A 319 8.74 -20.97 -19.67
C ALA A 319 8.01 -20.49 -20.92
N ARG A 320 8.47 -19.40 -21.55
CA ARG A 320 7.93 -18.94 -22.82
C ARG A 320 8.14 -19.98 -23.91
N ILE A 321 9.32 -20.57 -24.03
CA ILE A 321 9.59 -21.61 -25.04
C ILE A 321 8.64 -22.79 -24.85
N ARG A 322 8.49 -23.31 -23.63
CA ARG A 322 7.54 -24.40 -23.29
C ARG A 322 6.11 -24.04 -23.69
N ARG A 323 5.70 -22.79 -23.48
CA ARG A 323 4.35 -22.28 -23.74
C ARG A 323 4.19 -21.63 -25.12
N ARG A 324 5.05 -21.96 -26.10
CA ARG A 324 5.01 -21.33 -27.44
C ARG A 324 3.80 -21.75 -28.25
N LYS A 325 3.45 -23.04 -28.21
CA LYS A 325 2.31 -23.60 -28.93
C LYS A 325 1.01 -23.04 -28.32
N GLY A 326 0.10 -22.55 -29.17
CA GLY A 326 -1.22 -22.08 -28.73
C GLY A 326 -1.28 -20.71 -28.04
N ARG A 327 -0.16 -20.10 -27.61
CA ARG A 327 -0.15 -18.88 -26.75
C ARG A 327 -1.03 -17.72 -27.23
N ARG A 328 -1.03 -17.44 -28.54
CA ARG A 328 -1.87 -16.37 -29.12
C ARG A 328 -3.36 -16.69 -28.97
N ARG A 329 -3.74 -17.94 -29.24
CA ARG A 329 -5.11 -18.46 -29.07
C ARG A 329 -5.52 -18.46 -27.61
N THR A 330 -4.65 -18.91 -26.71
CA THR A 330 -4.84 -18.87 -25.26
C THR A 330 -5.07 -17.43 -24.79
N TYR A 331 -4.23 -16.50 -25.22
CA TYR A 331 -4.37 -15.09 -24.85
C TYR A 331 -5.68 -14.50 -25.38
N SER A 332 -6.10 -14.80 -26.62
CA SER A 332 -7.37 -14.28 -27.14
C SER A 332 -8.57 -14.84 -26.39
N ALA A 333 -8.53 -16.10 -25.95
CA ALA A 333 -9.58 -16.72 -25.15
C ALA A 333 -9.65 -16.17 -23.72
N ILE A 334 -8.51 -15.79 -23.14
CA ILE A 334 -8.42 -15.28 -21.75
C ILE A 334 -8.61 -13.77 -21.65
N ARG A 335 -8.28 -13.01 -22.71
CA ARG A 335 -8.39 -11.55 -22.76
C ARG A 335 -9.74 -10.97 -22.32
N PRO A 336 -10.89 -11.61 -22.59
CA PRO A 336 -12.18 -11.14 -22.08
C PRO A 336 -12.32 -11.23 -20.57
N PHE A 337 -11.69 -12.23 -19.93
CA PHE A 337 -11.77 -12.43 -18.48
C PHE A 337 -10.87 -11.47 -17.70
N MET A 338 -9.81 -10.94 -18.31
CA MET A 338 -8.88 -10.00 -17.65
C MET A 338 -9.53 -8.66 -17.31
N ALA A 339 -9.32 -8.21 -16.07
CA ALA A 339 -9.88 -6.95 -15.59
C ALA A 339 -9.19 -5.74 -16.24
N ARG A 340 -9.99 -4.77 -16.69
CA ARG A 340 -9.52 -3.50 -17.29
C ARG A 340 -9.80 -2.33 -16.35
N GLY A 341 -9.00 -1.27 -16.44
CA GLY A 341 -9.21 -0.03 -15.66
C GLY A 341 -8.89 -0.12 -14.16
N VAL A 342 -8.65 -1.32 -13.61
CA VAL A 342 -8.37 -1.54 -12.18
C VAL A 342 -7.15 -0.75 -11.69
N ALA A 343 -6.07 -0.72 -12.47
CA ALA A 343 -4.86 0.01 -12.08
C ALA A 343 -5.09 1.53 -11.96
N LEU A 344 -5.95 2.10 -12.82
CA LEU A 344 -6.33 3.50 -12.74
C LEU A 344 -7.20 3.76 -11.51
N ARG A 345 -8.18 2.88 -11.25
CA ARG A 345 -9.04 2.95 -10.07
C ARG A 345 -8.23 2.92 -8.76
N GLN A 346 -7.33 1.95 -8.63
CA GLN A 346 -6.44 1.83 -7.45
C GLN A 346 -5.52 3.05 -7.29
N PHE A 347 -4.99 3.59 -8.39
CA PHE A 347 -4.19 4.81 -8.34
C PHE A 347 -5.01 6.01 -7.84
N THR A 348 -6.22 6.18 -8.36
CA THR A 348 -7.11 7.27 -7.91
C THR A 348 -7.54 7.12 -6.45
N GLU A 349 -7.83 5.90 -5.99
CA GLU A 349 -8.12 5.59 -4.59
C GLU A 349 -6.91 5.89 -3.70
N ALA A 350 -5.70 5.53 -4.15
CA ALA A 350 -4.48 5.78 -3.41
C ALA A 350 -4.20 7.28 -3.23
N VAL A 351 -4.38 8.07 -4.30
CA VAL A 351 -4.27 9.54 -4.24
C VAL A 351 -5.35 10.14 -3.35
N ALA A 352 -6.60 9.68 -3.47
CA ALA A 352 -7.71 10.13 -2.63
C ALA A 352 -7.48 9.82 -1.14
N ASN A 353 -6.93 8.65 -0.81
CA ASN A 353 -6.59 8.25 0.57
C ASN A 353 -5.44 9.10 1.13
N LEU A 354 -4.43 9.40 0.32
CA LEU A 354 -3.34 10.29 0.72
C LEU A 354 -3.84 11.70 1.06
N LEU A 355 -4.77 12.23 0.25
CA LEU A 355 -5.39 13.55 0.41
C LEU A 355 -6.36 13.61 1.60
N SER A 356 -7.24 12.61 1.74
CA SER A 356 -8.18 12.50 2.86
C SER A 356 -7.49 12.20 4.20
N GLY A 357 -6.26 11.70 4.15
CA GLY A 357 -5.45 11.43 5.32
C GLY A 357 -5.95 10.26 6.15
N ASP A 358 -6.81 9.41 5.60
CA ASP A 358 -7.21 8.17 6.23
C ASP A 358 -6.08 7.12 6.09
N PRO A 359 -5.76 6.39 7.17
CA PRO A 359 -4.67 5.43 7.19
C PRO A 359 -5.02 4.11 6.49
N THR A 360 -6.04 4.07 5.63
CA THR A 360 -6.36 2.87 4.86
C THR A 360 -5.14 2.48 4.03
N PRO A 361 -4.61 1.25 4.19
CA PRO A 361 -3.41 0.84 3.49
C PRO A 361 -3.59 1.04 1.98
N LEU A 362 -2.67 1.79 1.37
CA LEU A 362 -2.65 2.10 -0.07
C LEU A 362 -2.61 0.85 -0.97
N ASP A 363 -2.39 -0.34 -0.42
CA ASP A 363 -2.52 -1.61 -1.12
C ASP A 363 -2.90 -2.73 -0.15
N GLY A 364 -4.15 -3.18 -0.23
CA GLY A 364 -4.48 -4.59 -0.04
C GLY A 364 -3.95 -5.34 -1.25
N ALA A 365 -2.67 -5.72 -1.23
CA ALA A 365 -2.06 -6.52 -2.28
C ALA A 365 -2.94 -7.75 -2.55
N GLY A 366 -3.65 -7.72 -3.68
CA GLY A 366 -4.50 -8.81 -4.18
C GLY A 366 -5.66 -9.20 -3.27
N ARG A 367 -6.52 -8.27 -2.84
CA ARG A 367 -7.86 -8.54 -2.23
C ARG A 367 -7.99 -9.78 -1.31
N HIS A 368 -6.95 -10.07 -0.54
CA HIS A 368 -7.05 -10.96 0.63
C HIS A 368 -7.52 -10.09 1.78
N GLN A 369 -8.82 -10.17 2.09
CA GLN A 369 -9.48 -9.30 3.06
C GLN A 369 -8.88 -9.48 4.46
N ALA A 370 -8.71 -8.36 5.16
CA ALA A 370 -8.21 -8.32 6.52
C ALA A 370 -9.35 -7.93 7.47
N VAL A 371 -9.86 -8.89 8.25
CA VAL A 371 -10.42 -8.57 9.58
C VAL A 371 -9.23 -8.54 10.54
N THR A 372 -8.59 -7.37 10.67
CA THR A 372 -7.49 -7.14 11.63
C THR A 372 -7.90 -6.33 12.85
N VAL A 373 -9.20 -6.09 13.05
CA VAL A 373 -9.71 -5.41 14.25
C VAL A 373 -10.89 -6.23 14.74
N ALA A 374 -10.82 -6.76 15.97
CA ALA A 374 -12.03 -7.17 16.68
C ALA A 374 -12.95 -5.94 16.74
N PRO A 375 -14.26 -6.05 16.46
CA PRO A 375 -15.14 -4.89 16.53
C PRO A 375 -14.93 -4.21 17.88
N ARG A 376 -14.51 -2.94 17.86
CA ARG A 376 -14.58 -2.14 19.08
C ARG A 376 -16.07 -1.98 19.35
N ALA A 377 -16.49 -2.26 20.58
CA ALA A 377 -17.87 -2.13 21.04
C ALA A 377 -18.41 -0.67 21.02
N GLU A 378 -17.78 0.24 20.28
CA GLU A 378 -18.15 1.65 20.12
C GLU A 378 -18.46 2.03 18.65
N ASP A 379 -18.38 1.09 17.69
CA ASP A 379 -18.67 1.33 16.27
C ASP A 379 -20.12 0.96 15.86
N ASP A 380 -21.02 0.70 16.82
CA ASP A 380 -22.44 0.35 16.55
C ASP A 380 -23.28 1.50 15.94
N ASP A 381 -22.71 2.70 15.81
CA ASP A 381 -23.40 3.91 15.32
C ASP A 381 -22.87 4.45 13.97
N ASP A 382 -22.07 3.72 13.19
CA ASP A 382 -21.75 4.16 11.80
C ASP A 382 -22.78 3.54 10.82
N PRO A 383 -23.86 4.26 10.44
CA PRO A 383 -24.83 3.72 9.49
C PRO A 383 -24.13 3.43 8.16
N LEU A 384 -24.21 2.16 7.77
CA LEU A 384 -24.18 1.63 6.40
C LEU A 384 -23.76 2.68 5.36
N ARG A 385 -22.45 2.74 5.09
CA ARG A 385 -21.93 3.56 4.00
C ARG A 385 -22.24 2.91 2.67
N ASP A 386 -23.37 3.31 2.09
CA ASP A 386 -23.64 3.19 0.66
C ASP A 386 -22.51 3.90 -0.13
N ASP A 387 -21.64 3.12 -0.77
CA ASP A 387 -20.43 3.58 -1.45
C ASP A 387 -20.79 4.21 -2.81
N SER A 388 -21.32 5.44 -2.76
CA SER A 388 -21.51 6.26 -3.96
C SER A 388 -20.18 6.79 -4.52
N GLY A 389 -20.05 6.82 -5.85
CA GLY A 389 -18.81 6.88 -6.62
C GLY A 389 -17.71 7.86 -6.18
N LEU A 390 -16.46 7.56 -6.62
CA LEU A 390 -15.21 8.27 -6.29
C LEU A 390 -15.30 9.79 -6.26
N LEU A 391 -16.03 10.38 -7.21
CA LEU A 391 -16.24 11.83 -7.30
C LEU A 391 -17.08 12.35 -6.13
N ARG A 392 -18.15 11.64 -5.76
CA ARG A 392 -18.99 11.97 -4.61
C ARG A 392 -18.20 11.78 -3.32
N ARG A 393 -17.39 10.73 -3.17
CA ARG A 393 -16.53 10.54 -1.98
C ARG A 393 -15.44 11.62 -1.82
N ALA A 394 -14.83 12.06 -2.92
CA ALA A 394 -13.84 13.15 -2.91
C ALA A 394 -14.50 14.51 -2.63
N ILE A 395 -15.65 14.80 -3.27
CA ILE A 395 -16.39 16.05 -3.10
C ILE A 395 -17.10 16.12 -1.73
N THR A 396 -17.51 14.99 -1.17
CA THR A 396 -18.16 14.97 0.16
C THR A 396 -17.15 14.97 1.31
N ASN A 397 -15.85 14.79 1.05
CA ASN A 397 -14.86 14.83 2.10
C ASN A 397 -14.67 16.28 2.58
N PRO A 398 -15.00 16.59 3.85
CA PRO A 398 -14.95 17.96 4.36
C PRO A 398 -13.54 18.56 4.34
N ALA A 399 -12.49 17.73 4.44
CA ALA A 399 -11.10 18.17 4.34
C ALA A 399 -10.77 18.67 2.93
N VAL A 400 -11.23 17.94 1.90
CA VAL A 400 -11.00 18.29 0.50
C VAL A 400 -11.76 19.58 0.17
N LEU A 401 -13.03 19.67 0.57
CA LEU A 401 -13.82 20.89 0.38
C LEU A 401 -13.17 22.11 1.04
N LEU A 402 -12.67 21.98 2.26
CA LEU A 402 -11.97 23.07 2.96
C LEU A 402 -10.72 23.52 2.19
N ILE A 403 -9.84 22.58 1.80
CA ILE A 403 -8.59 22.90 1.10
C ILE A 403 -8.90 23.50 -0.28
N THR A 404 -9.86 22.93 -1.01
CA THR A 404 -10.29 23.44 -2.32
C THR A 404 -10.87 24.85 -2.17
N GLY A 405 -11.73 25.09 -1.18
CA GLY A 405 -12.29 26.41 -0.88
C GLY A 405 -11.20 27.43 -0.54
N LEU A 406 -10.27 27.09 0.35
CA LEU A 406 -9.13 27.96 0.71
C LEU A 406 -8.19 28.21 -0.47
N THR A 407 -8.00 27.22 -1.35
CA THR A 407 -7.22 27.37 -2.58
C THR A 407 -7.89 28.36 -3.53
N VAL A 408 -9.21 28.23 -3.73
CA VAL A 408 -9.98 29.16 -4.55
C VAL A 408 -9.88 30.58 -3.98
N VAL A 409 -10.05 30.75 -2.67
CA VAL A 409 -9.89 32.06 -2.00
C VAL A 409 -8.49 32.64 -2.25
N SER A 410 -7.44 31.84 -2.08
CA SER A 410 -6.06 32.26 -2.32
C SER A 410 -5.81 32.66 -3.79
N LEU A 411 -6.32 31.88 -4.75
CA LEU A 411 -6.19 32.19 -6.18
C LEU A 411 -6.97 33.44 -6.59
N VAL A 412 -8.18 33.64 -6.04
CA VAL A 412 -8.99 34.84 -6.31
C VAL A 412 -8.33 36.08 -5.71
N ALA A 413 -7.82 36.00 -4.47
CA ALA A 413 -7.08 37.08 -3.84
C ALA A 413 -5.77 37.40 -4.59
N GLY A 414 -5.06 36.37 -5.06
CA GLY A 414 -3.82 36.47 -5.81
C GLY A 414 -3.97 36.66 -7.33
N ARG A 415 -5.19 36.89 -7.84
CA ARG A 415 -5.47 36.90 -9.29
C ARG A 415 -4.65 37.92 -10.08
N SER A 416 -4.40 39.09 -9.49
CA SER A 416 -3.59 40.15 -10.11
C SER A 416 -2.15 39.69 -10.33
N LEU A 417 -1.65 38.86 -9.43
CA LEU A 417 -0.30 38.31 -9.48
C LEU A 417 -0.15 37.20 -10.53
N LEU A 418 -1.22 36.44 -10.79
CA LEU A 418 -1.27 35.40 -11.82
C LEU A 418 -1.43 35.99 -13.24
N LEU A 419 -2.09 37.14 -13.37
CA LEU A 419 -2.39 37.81 -14.64
C LEU A 419 -1.33 38.84 -15.06
N GLY A 420 -0.10 38.74 -14.53
CA GLY A 420 1.05 39.58 -14.93
C GLY A 420 1.33 40.76 -14.02
N GLY A 421 0.69 40.86 -12.85
CA GLY A 421 1.05 41.82 -11.81
C GLY A 421 2.47 41.57 -11.27
N ARG A 422 3.15 42.65 -10.90
CA ARG A 422 4.49 42.58 -10.30
C ARG A 422 4.36 42.30 -8.81
N LEU A 423 5.05 41.28 -8.31
CA LEU A 423 5.20 41.05 -6.88
C LEU A 423 6.26 42.02 -6.34
N ALA A 424 5.81 43.04 -5.61
CA ALA A 424 6.67 43.99 -4.92
C ALA A 424 6.23 44.06 -3.45
N GLY A 425 7.19 43.93 -2.54
CA GLY A 425 6.96 43.89 -1.10
C GLY A 425 8.27 44.23 -0.41
N GLY A 426 8.20 45.05 0.64
CA GLY A 426 9.38 45.62 1.31
C GLY A 426 10.33 44.58 1.90
N ALA A 427 9.82 43.37 2.18
CA ALA A 427 10.58 42.26 2.78
C ALA A 427 10.84 41.10 1.80
N LEU A 428 10.55 41.23 0.49
CA LEU A 428 10.80 40.13 -0.44
C LEU A 428 12.31 39.86 -0.56
N PRO A 429 12.75 38.58 -0.56
CA PRO A 429 14.12 38.26 -0.89
C PRO A 429 14.43 38.66 -2.34
N PRO A 430 15.68 39.01 -2.70
CA PRO A 430 16.04 39.30 -4.08
C PRO A 430 15.84 38.04 -4.94
N VAL A 431 14.85 38.09 -5.84
CA VAL A 431 14.48 36.97 -6.72
C VAL A 431 14.93 37.28 -8.15
N TRP A 432 16.24 37.32 -8.38
CA TRP A 432 16.81 37.59 -9.70
C TRP A 432 17.51 36.35 -10.26
N GLY A 433 17.55 36.25 -11.60
CA GLY A 433 18.23 35.15 -12.28
C GLY A 433 17.50 33.80 -12.19
N GLY A 434 18.27 32.71 -12.25
CA GLY A 434 17.81 31.33 -12.22
C GLY A 434 18.17 30.59 -10.93
N ALA A 435 17.71 29.33 -10.82
CA ALA A 435 18.04 28.49 -9.66
C ALA A 435 19.55 28.20 -9.52
N SER A 436 20.31 28.19 -10.63
CA SER A 436 21.76 28.08 -10.62
C SER A 436 22.42 29.23 -9.85
N ASP A 437 21.86 30.43 -9.98
CA ASP A 437 22.45 31.65 -9.43
C ASP A 437 22.23 31.70 -7.92
N LEU A 438 21.09 31.19 -7.44
CA LEU A 438 20.84 30.98 -6.01
C LEU A 438 21.77 29.93 -5.39
N TRP A 439 22.06 28.84 -6.12
CA TRP A 439 23.04 27.85 -5.66
C TRP A 439 24.46 28.42 -5.63
N ALA A 440 24.84 29.19 -6.65
CA ALA A 440 26.13 29.88 -6.70
C ALA A 440 26.26 30.87 -5.54
N MET A 441 25.22 31.67 -5.25
CA MET A 441 25.18 32.61 -4.14
C MET A 441 25.29 31.92 -2.78
N TYR A 442 24.64 30.76 -2.60
CA TYR A 442 24.73 30.00 -1.35
C TYR A 442 26.11 29.35 -1.15
N LEU A 443 26.74 28.88 -2.22
CA LEU A 443 28.04 28.19 -2.18
C LEU A 443 29.24 29.14 -2.24
N ALA A 444 29.03 30.41 -2.61
CA ALA A 444 30.09 31.42 -2.66
C ALA A 444 30.60 31.74 -1.25
N SER A 445 31.92 31.86 -1.12
CA SER A 445 32.59 32.33 0.10
C SER A 445 32.70 33.85 0.18
N TRP A 446 32.38 34.55 -0.90
CA TRP A 446 32.45 36.01 -1.01
C TRP A 446 31.19 36.52 -1.72
N HIS A 447 30.57 37.54 -1.14
CA HIS A 447 29.34 38.14 -1.66
C HIS A 447 29.55 39.62 -1.95
N ASP A 448 29.14 40.06 -3.15
CA ASP A 448 29.23 41.44 -3.59
C ASP A 448 28.11 42.31 -2.99
N VAL A 449 28.06 42.40 -1.67
CA VAL A 449 27.12 43.24 -0.91
C VAL A 449 27.89 44.43 -0.33
N GLY A 450 27.53 45.65 -0.74
CA GLY A 450 28.24 46.86 -0.32
C GLY A 450 29.66 46.92 -0.90
N VAL A 451 30.68 46.88 -0.04
CA VAL A 451 32.11 46.81 -0.40
C VAL A 451 32.65 45.37 -0.52
N GLY A 452 31.77 44.37 -0.39
CA GLY A 452 32.10 42.95 -0.35
C GLY A 452 32.06 42.40 1.07
N SER A 453 31.58 41.16 1.23
CA SER A 453 31.40 40.49 2.52
C SER A 453 31.77 39.01 2.43
N ASP A 454 32.40 38.50 3.48
CA ASP A 454 32.71 37.08 3.73
C ASP A 454 31.66 36.40 4.64
N ALA A 455 30.51 37.04 4.86
CA ALA A 455 29.44 36.52 5.70
C ALA A 455 28.86 35.21 5.15
N VAL A 456 28.39 34.33 6.04
CA VAL A 456 27.84 33.04 5.61
C VAL A 456 26.47 33.27 4.98
N ALA A 457 26.28 32.73 3.77
CA ALA A 457 25.00 32.84 3.07
C ALA A 457 23.85 32.27 3.93
N PRO A 458 22.74 33.01 4.11
CA PRO A 458 21.61 32.54 4.90
C PRO A 458 21.02 31.21 4.38
N PRO A 459 20.68 30.24 5.25
CA PRO A 459 20.22 28.92 4.83
C PRO A 459 18.90 28.90 4.06
N TYR A 460 18.05 29.92 4.20
CA TYR A 460 16.83 30.02 3.40
C TYR A 460 17.11 30.09 1.89
N LEU A 461 18.29 30.57 1.47
CA LEU A 461 18.70 30.60 0.06
C LEU A 461 18.83 29.21 -0.53
N ALA A 462 19.38 28.24 0.22
CA ALA A 462 19.47 26.85 -0.22
C ALA A 462 18.08 26.21 -0.35
N VAL A 463 17.16 26.51 0.56
CA VAL A 463 15.77 26.05 0.48
C VAL A 463 15.07 26.66 -0.74
N LEU A 464 15.27 27.95 -0.97
CA LEU A 464 14.70 28.64 -2.12
C LEU A 464 15.30 28.11 -3.44
N ALA A 465 16.60 27.84 -3.50
CA ALA A 465 17.27 27.25 -4.65
C ALA A 465 16.69 25.86 -4.97
N LEU A 466 16.47 25.02 -3.96
CA LEU A 466 15.83 23.70 -4.11
C LEU A 466 14.38 23.81 -4.62
N LEU A 467 13.58 24.72 -4.07
CA LEU A 467 12.22 24.94 -4.56
C LEU A 467 12.23 25.51 -5.99
N SER A 468 13.22 26.33 -6.33
CA SER A 468 13.39 26.91 -7.66
C SER A 468 13.78 25.86 -8.69
N THR A 469 14.65 24.89 -8.36
CA THR A 469 14.98 23.78 -9.27
C THR A 469 13.75 22.91 -9.56
N LEU A 470 12.92 22.65 -8.55
CA LEU A 470 11.63 21.97 -8.72
C LEU A 470 10.64 22.79 -9.55
N ALA A 471 10.69 24.12 -9.47
CA ALA A 471 9.89 25.05 -10.25
C ALA A 471 10.52 25.40 -11.62
N PHE A 472 11.14 24.40 -12.28
CA PHE A 472 11.77 24.54 -13.60
C PHE A 472 12.88 25.60 -13.68
N GLY A 473 13.61 25.77 -12.58
CA GLY A 473 14.73 26.71 -12.49
C GLY A 473 14.32 28.18 -12.28
N LYS A 474 13.05 28.47 -11.99
CA LYS A 474 12.51 29.85 -11.87
C LYS A 474 12.23 30.25 -10.41
N PRO A 475 13.05 31.13 -9.80
CA PRO A 475 12.90 31.52 -8.40
C PRO A 475 11.58 32.24 -8.06
N TRP A 476 11.05 33.04 -8.98
CA TRP A 476 9.78 33.75 -8.76
C TRP A 476 8.59 32.80 -8.62
N LEU A 477 8.60 31.65 -9.33
CA LEU A 477 7.57 30.62 -9.18
C LEU A 477 7.64 29.93 -7.81
N ALA A 478 8.84 29.76 -7.25
CA ALA A 478 9.02 29.20 -5.92
C ALA A 478 8.45 30.14 -4.84
N VAL A 479 8.79 31.44 -4.90
CA VAL A 479 8.25 32.44 -3.97
C VAL A 479 6.73 32.56 -4.13
N LEU A 480 6.24 32.59 -5.37
CA LEU A 480 4.81 32.61 -5.66
C LEU A 480 4.08 31.41 -5.05
N GLY A 481 4.64 30.20 -5.21
CA GLY A 481 4.10 28.98 -4.66
C GLY A 481 4.03 29.00 -3.13
N ILE A 482 5.01 29.59 -2.45
CA ILE A 482 4.99 29.74 -0.98
C ILE A 482 3.89 30.73 -0.56
N LEU A 483 3.79 31.89 -1.22
CA LEU A 483 2.83 32.93 -0.85
C LEU A 483 1.37 32.50 -1.12
N LEU A 484 1.07 32.01 -2.33
CA LEU A 484 -0.28 31.51 -2.67
C LEU A 484 -0.60 30.22 -1.92
N GLY A 485 0.41 29.39 -1.67
CA GLY A 485 0.27 28.14 -0.94
C GLY A 485 0.07 28.32 0.57
N CYS A 486 0.41 29.48 1.13
CA CYS A 486 0.38 29.72 2.57
C CYS A 486 -0.99 29.43 3.19
N VAL A 487 -2.06 30.02 2.66
CA VAL A 487 -3.44 29.86 3.15
C VAL A 487 -3.96 28.41 3.06
N PRO A 488 -3.94 27.75 1.89
CA PRO A 488 -4.41 26.35 1.81
C PRO A 488 -3.53 25.39 2.62
N LEU A 489 -2.22 25.62 2.69
CA LEU A 489 -1.30 24.80 3.49
C LEU A 489 -1.55 24.99 4.98
N ALA A 490 -1.76 26.22 5.46
CA ALA A 490 -2.14 26.53 6.85
C ALA A 490 -3.45 25.84 7.23
N GLY A 491 -4.47 25.89 6.36
CA GLY A 491 -5.73 25.20 6.59
C GLY A 491 -5.57 23.68 6.64
N PHE A 492 -4.76 23.10 5.75
CA PHE A 492 -4.48 21.67 5.77
C PHE A 492 -3.76 21.22 7.04
N THR A 493 -2.70 21.91 7.43
CA THR A 493 -1.89 21.55 8.60
C THR A 493 -2.70 21.75 9.89
N ALA A 494 -3.47 22.85 9.99
CA ALA A 494 -4.38 23.10 11.11
C ALA A 494 -5.50 22.06 11.20
N TYR A 495 -6.11 21.66 10.08
CA TYR A 495 -7.13 20.61 10.06
C TYR A 495 -6.59 19.27 10.58
N ARG A 496 -5.36 18.89 10.20
CA ARG A 496 -4.73 17.67 10.71
C ARG A 496 -4.46 17.73 12.21
N LEU A 497 -4.09 18.90 12.73
CA LEU A 497 -3.94 19.12 14.18
C LEU A 497 -5.31 19.06 14.88
N ALA A 498 -6.33 19.71 14.33
CA ALA A 498 -7.67 19.74 14.89
C ALA A 498 -8.28 18.33 14.99
N ARG A 499 -8.08 17.45 13.99
CA ARG A 499 -8.51 16.04 14.03
C ARG A 499 -7.92 15.23 15.20
N ARG A 500 -6.80 15.67 15.77
CA ARG A 500 -6.16 15.02 16.92
C ARG A 500 -6.70 15.51 18.26
N VAL A 501 -7.18 16.75 18.30
CA VAL A 501 -7.57 17.44 19.55
C VAL A 501 -9.08 17.44 19.73
N LEU A 502 -9.83 17.68 18.65
CA LEU A 502 -11.28 17.80 18.65
C LEU A 502 -11.94 16.55 18.08
N ARG A 503 -13.05 16.11 18.68
CA ARG A 503 -13.87 15.00 18.16
C ARG A 503 -14.96 15.46 17.18
N TYR A 504 -15.47 16.68 17.33
CA TYR A 504 -16.57 17.21 16.53
C TYR A 504 -16.10 17.78 15.17
N ARG A 505 -16.59 17.20 14.06
CA ARG A 505 -16.12 17.51 12.70
C ARG A 505 -16.32 18.98 12.28
N PRO A 506 -17.48 19.63 12.52
CA PRO A 506 -17.64 21.05 12.18
C PRO A 506 -16.66 21.97 12.92
N ALA A 507 -16.36 21.67 14.20
CA ALA A 507 -15.36 22.43 14.96
C ALA A 507 -13.95 22.26 14.40
N GLN A 508 -13.60 21.07 13.89
CA GLN A 508 -12.31 20.86 13.21
C GLN A 508 -12.16 21.73 11.96
N LEU A 509 -13.23 21.82 11.15
CA LEU A 509 -13.23 22.65 9.94
C LEU A 509 -13.19 24.13 10.28
N TRP A 510 -13.98 24.56 11.26
CA TRP A 510 -14.05 25.95 11.69
C TRP A 510 -12.70 26.43 12.25
N MET A 511 -12.05 25.63 13.10
CA MET A 511 -10.72 25.93 13.62
C MET A 511 -9.68 26.03 12.49
N ALA A 512 -9.71 25.10 11.53
CA ALA A 512 -8.77 25.08 10.42
C ALA A 512 -8.96 26.26 9.45
N ALA A 513 -10.21 26.59 9.11
CA ALA A 513 -10.55 27.74 8.27
C ALA A 513 -10.17 29.05 8.96
N SER A 514 -10.51 29.19 10.24
CA SER A 514 -10.22 30.41 11.02
C SER A 514 -8.72 30.62 11.16
N TYR A 515 -7.94 29.55 11.40
CA TYR A 515 -6.49 29.63 11.45
C TYR A 515 -5.88 30.05 10.11
N ALA A 516 -6.34 29.44 9.00
CA ALA A 516 -5.83 29.72 7.66
C ALA A 516 -6.06 31.17 7.19
N LEU A 517 -7.13 31.80 7.67
CA LEU A 517 -7.56 33.15 7.30
C LEU A 517 -7.22 34.19 8.37
N LEU A 518 -6.29 33.89 9.29
CA LEU A 518 -5.85 34.87 10.28
C LEU A 518 -5.26 36.12 9.58
N PRO A 519 -5.54 37.34 10.07
CA PRO A 519 -5.00 38.57 9.48
C PRO A 519 -3.47 38.58 9.35
N VAL A 520 -2.77 37.86 10.25
CA VAL A 520 -1.31 37.66 10.19
C VAL A 520 -0.88 37.00 8.87
N ALA A 521 -1.66 36.06 8.32
CA ALA A 521 -1.37 35.42 7.05
C ALA A 521 -1.50 36.42 5.90
N THR A 522 -2.59 37.19 5.87
CA THR A 522 -2.85 38.20 4.83
C THR A 522 -1.80 39.32 4.87
N GLY A 523 -1.43 39.81 6.06
CA GLY A 523 -0.39 40.82 6.24
C GLY A 523 1.00 40.33 5.83
N ALA A 524 1.34 39.08 6.14
CA ALA A 524 2.60 38.49 5.69
C ALA A 524 2.66 38.36 4.16
N ILE A 525 1.55 37.98 3.53
CA ILE A 525 1.48 37.85 2.07
C ILE A 525 1.54 39.23 1.39
N SER A 526 0.80 40.24 1.88
CA SER A 526 0.78 41.57 1.28
C SER A 526 2.12 42.30 1.36
N GLN A 527 2.86 42.12 2.45
CA GLN A 527 4.19 42.70 2.65
C GLN A 527 5.32 41.87 2.00
N GLY A 528 5.01 40.68 1.48
CA GLY A 528 5.99 39.76 0.90
C GLY A 528 6.91 39.09 1.92
N ARG A 529 6.46 38.94 3.17
CA ARG A 529 7.18 38.29 4.29
C ARG A 529 7.14 36.76 4.13
N VAL A 530 7.99 36.23 3.27
CA VAL A 530 8.03 34.79 2.92
C VAL A 530 8.29 33.92 4.16
N GLY A 531 9.15 34.38 5.07
CA GLY A 531 9.47 33.66 6.30
C GLY A 531 8.26 33.51 7.24
N THR A 532 7.61 34.63 7.57
CA THR A 532 6.39 34.63 8.38
C THR A 532 5.27 33.79 7.75
N ALA A 533 5.07 33.88 6.43
CA ALA A 533 4.07 33.08 5.71
C ALA A 533 4.33 31.57 5.83
N LEU A 534 5.59 31.14 5.70
CA LEU A 534 5.98 29.74 5.84
C LEU A 534 5.80 29.23 7.28
N VAL A 535 6.19 30.04 8.28
CA VAL A 535 5.99 29.73 9.71
C VAL A 535 4.51 29.56 9.99
N HIS A 536 3.66 30.49 9.58
CA HIS A 536 2.22 30.39 9.77
C HIS A 536 1.64 29.09 9.18
N ALA A 537 2.04 28.72 7.96
CA ALA A 537 1.56 27.51 7.31
C ALA A 537 2.01 26.21 7.99
N LEU A 538 3.22 26.17 8.57
CA LEU A 538 3.80 24.97 9.15
C LEU A 538 3.72 24.90 10.69
N PHE A 539 3.32 25.96 11.37
CA PHE A 539 3.21 25.99 12.83
C PHE A 539 2.32 24.86 13.40
N PRO A 540 1.15 24.52 12.81
CA PRO A 540 0.36 23.39 13.27
C PRO A 540 1.07 22.03 13.13
N VAL A 541 2.03 21.90 12.21
CA VAL A 541 2.86 20.70 12.06
C VAL A 541 3.78 20.53 13.27
N LEU A 542 4.33 21.62 13.83
CA LEU A 542 5.11 21.56 15.06
C LEU A 542 4.27 21.01 16.21
N GLY A 543 3.05 21.52 16.40
CA GLY A 543 2.09 21.01 17.39
C GLY A 543 1.78 19.52 17.19
N LEU A 544 1.53 19.09 15.95
CA LEU A 544 1.33 17.68 15.60
C LEU A 544 2.53 16.79 15.95
N LEU A 545 3.75 17.26 15.74
CA LEU A 545 4.96 16.50 16.04
C LEU A 545 5.23 16.46 17.55
N ILE A 546 4.99 17.56 18.27
CA ILE A 546 5.06 17.63 19.74
C ILE A 546 4.10 16.60 20.35
N THR A 547 2.83 16.57 19.93
CA THR A 547 1.88 15.56 20.45
C THR A 547 2.36 14.13 20.21
N ARG A 548 3.00 13.84 19.06
CA ARG A 548 3.56 12.52 18.76
C ARG A 548 4.78 12.17 19.61
N VAL A 549 5.62 13.13 19.95
CA VAL A 549 6.75 12.93 20.87
C VAL A 549 6.22 12.53 22.26
N LEU A 550 5.15 13.18 22.71
CA LEU A 550 4.55 12.93 24.02
C LEU A 550 3.79 11.60 24.09
N THR A 551 3.00 11.24 23.07
CA THR A 551 2.04 10.12 23.18
C THR A 551 2.51 8.76 22.62
N LEU A 552 3.49 8.72 21.71
CA LEU A 552 3.85 7.46 21.03
C LEU A 552 4.78 6.55 21.85
N ASN A 553 5.11 5.35 21.34
CA ASN A 553 6.10 4.46 21.97
C ASN A 553 7.55 5.00 21.79
N PRO A 554 8.54 4.59 22.62
CA PRO A 554 9.89 5.18 22.63
C PRO A 554 10.59 5.25 21.25
N ARG A 555 10.52 4.17 20.45
CA ARG A 555 11.11 4.16 19.10
C ARG A 555 10.43 5.14 18.14
N ARG A 556 9.10 5.28 18.22
CA ARG A 556 8.32 6.19 17.35
C ARG A 556 8.44 7.64 17.83
N SER A 557 8.53 7.86 19.13
CA SER A 557 8.82 9.15 19.78
C SER A 557 10.13 9.75 19.28
N ARG A 558 11.22 8.96 19.26
CA ARG A 558 12.50 9.44 18.72
C ARG A 558 12.42 9.83 17.25
N ARG A 559 11.70 9.05 16.43
CA ARG A 559 11.47 9.43 15.02
C ARG A 559 10.66 10.72 14.89
N ALA A 560 9.67 10.93 15.75
CA ALA A 560 8.92 12.19 15.79
C ALA A 560 9.80 13.37 16.24
N ALA A 561 10.74 13.15 17.17
CA ALA A 561 11.69 14.17 17.62
C ALA A 561 12.67 14.61 16.51
N TRP A 562 13.20 13.66 15.73
CA TRP A 562 13.99 14.00 14.54
C TRP A 562 13.18 14.77 13.50
N ALA A 563 11.92 14.37 13.26
CA ALA A 563 11.04 15.10 12.37
C ALA A 563 10.71 16.51 12.88
N LEU A 564 10.54 16.68 14.20
CA LEU A 564 10.35 17.98 14.84
C LEU A 564 11.60 18.85 14.69
N GLY A 565 12.79 18.28 14.93
CA GLY A 565 14.06 18.98 14.74
C GLY A 565 14.29 19.42 13.30
N LEU A 566 13.97 18.58 12.30
CA LEU A 566 14.08 18.96 10.89
C LEU A 566 13.07 20.05 10.49
N ALA A 567 11.83 19.98 11.00
CA ALA A 567 10.83 21.01 10.77
C ALA A 567 11.24 22.35 11.41
N LEU A 568 11.79 22.30 12.63
CA LEU A 568 12.35 23.47 13.31
C LEU A 568 13.56 24.03 12.57
N ALA A 569 14.44 23.19 12.01
CA ALA A 569 15.58 23.64 11.21
C ALA A 569 15.11 24.39 9.96
N LEU A 570 14.11 23.85 9.26
CA LEU A 570 13.50 24.50 8.10
C LEU A 570 12.90 25.87 8.47
N LEU A 571 12.17 25.96 9.57
CA LEU A 571 11.56 27.22 10.00
C LEU A 571 12.59 28.23 10.53
N MET A 572 13.60 27.75 11.26
CA MET A 572 14.71 28.55 11.78
C MET A 572 15.53 29.18 10.64
N ALA A 573 15.70 28.46 9.52
CA ALA A 573 16.38 28.99 8.33
C ALA A 573 15.71 30.27 7.78
N PHE A 574 14.39 30.39 7.93
CA PHE A 574 13.62 31.56 7.49
C PHE A 574 13.39 32.59 8.61
N VAL A 575 13.11 32.13 9.83
CA VAL A 575 12.82 32.97 10.99
C VAL A 575 13.52 32.37 12.23
N PRO A 576 14.74 32.83 12.55
CA PRO A 576 15.53 32.31 13.69
C PRO A 576 14.76 32.33 15.01
N LEU A 577 13.92 33.36 15.24
CA LEU A 577 13.11 33.53 16.44
C LEU A 577 12.27 32.29 16.78
N VAL A 578 11.85 31.50 15.79
CA VAL A 578 11.07 30.27 15.99
C VAL A 578 11.82 29.26 16.86
N TRP A 579 13.15 29.17 16.73
CA TRP A 579 13.94 28.27 17.57
C TRP A 579 14.00 28.74 19.03
N ALA A 580 14.14 30.05 19.26
CA ALA A 580 14.13 30.62 20.62
C ALA A 580 12.77 30.37 21.30
N LEU A 581 11.67 30.56 20.58
CA LEU A 581 10.32 30.22 21.07
C LEU A 581 10.16 28.71 21.32
N ALA A 582 10.73 27.87 20.45
CA ALA A 582 10.73 26.42 20.63
C ALA A 582 11.57 25.98 21.85
N LEU A 583 12.67 26.68 22.16
CA LEU A 583 13.46 26.45 23.36
C LEU A 583 12.64 26.73 24.62
N VAL A 584 11.99 27.89 24.70
CA VAL A 584 11.10 28.25 25.83
C VAL A 584 9.97 27.23 25.96
N THR A 585 9.31 26.89 24.85
CA THR A 585 8.24 25.88 24.84
C THR A 585 8.76 24.50 25.25
N GLY A 586 9.96 24.12 24.82
CA GLY A 586 10.61 22.86 25.18
C GLY A 586 10.92 22.76 26.68
N VAL A 587 11.36 23.87 27.29
CA VAL A 587 11.55 23.97 28.75
C VAL A 587 10.22 23.83 29.47
N LEU A 588 9.17 24.52 29.03
CA LEU A 588 7.83 24.40 29.60
C LEU A 588 7.29 22.96 29.51
N ILE A 589 7.50 22.28 28.37
CA ILE A 589 7.12 20.87 28.18
C ILE A 589 7.95 19.97 29.11
N ALA A 590 9.26 20.21 29.26
CA ALA A 590 10.10 19.43 30.16
C ALA A 590 9.64 19.54 31.62
N VAL A 591 9.19 20.73 32.04
CA VAL A 591 8.63 20.98 33.37
C VAL A 591 7.26 20.31 33.52
N ALA A 592 6.32 20.57 32.60
CA ALA A 592 4.95 20.07 32.69
C ALA A 592 4.86 18.53 32.57
N PHE A 593 5.74 17.92 31.76
CA PHE A 593 5.72 16.49 31.44
C PHE A 593 6.96 15.75 31.96
N GLY A 594 7.65 16.29 32.97
CA GLY A 594 8.88 15.71 33.54
C GLY A 594 8.72 14.27 34.06
N HIS A 595 7.50 13.86 34.39
CA HIS A 595 7.17 12.48 34.80
C HIS A 595 7.46 11.42 33.70
N LEU A 596 7.55 11.81 32.42
CA LEU A 596 7.96 10.91 31.33
C LEU A 596 9.47 10.58 31.33
N GLY A 597 10.24 11.19 32.24
CA GLY A 597 11.63 10.87 32.55
C GLY A 597 12.61 11.06 31.38
N ARG A 598 13.73 10.32 31.43
CA ARG A 598 14.87 10.44 30.49
C ARG A 598 14.46 10.38 29.02
N ARG A 599 13.39 9.67 28.68
CA ARG A 599 12.89 9.56 27.30
C ARG A 599 12.47 10.91 26.72
N LEU A 600 11.75 11.73 27.49
CA LEU A 600 11.28 13.04 27.05
C LEU A 600 12.47 13.97 26.85
N HIS A 601 13.38 14.04 27.83
CA HIS A 601 14.57 14.89 27.75
C HIS A 601 15.46 14.56 26.55
N VAL A 602 15.67 13.26 26.25
CA VAL A 602 16.41 12.85 25.04
C VAL A 602 15.68 13.29 23.77
N SER A 603 14.34 13.18 23.73
CA SER A 603 13.56 13.58 22.56
C SER A 603 13.57 15.10 22.35
N LEU A 604 13.44 15.88 23.43
CA LEU A 604 13.54 17.34 23.41
C LEU A 604 14.93 17.81 23.00
N ALA A 605 15.99 17.20 23.56
CA ALA A 605 17.37 17.47 23.19
C ALA A 605 17.61 17.20 21.69
N ILE A 606 17.15 16.06 21.16
CA ILE A 606 17.24 15.78 19.72
C ILE A 606 16.54 16.89 18.92
N SER A 607 15.30 17.26 19.26
CA SER A 607 14.57 18.28 18.49
C SER A 607 15.17 19.68 18.56
N LEU A 608 15.79 20.08 19.68
CA LEU A 608 16.35 21.42 19.87
C LEU A 608 17.80 21.54 19.35
N VAL A 609 18.60 20.49 19.46
CA VAL A 609 20.01 20.49 18.99
C VAL A 609 20.09 20.29 17.48
N THR A 610 19.18 19.52 16.88
CA THR A 610 19.21 19.21 15.44
C THR A 610 19.23 20.47 14.54
N PRO A 611 18.38 21.50 14.75
CA PRO A 611 18.45 22.77 14.01
C PRO A 611 19.81 23.45 14.10
N LEU A 612 20.39 23.52 15.30
CA LEU A 612 21.66 24.20 15.52
C LEU A 612 22.81 23.54 14.76
N VAL A 613 22.82 22.20 14.71
CA VAL A 613 23.86 21.43 14.03
C VAL A 613 23.68 21.44 12.52
N LEU A 614 22.44 21.30 12.02
CA LEU A 614 22.16 21.24 10.58
C LEU A 614 22.43 22.57 9.87
N LEU A 615 22.29 23.69 10.58
CA LEU A 615 22.48 25.03 10.03
C LEU A 615 23.87 25.61 10.34
N LEU A 616 24.84 24.78 10.76
CA LEU A 616 26.24 25.20 10.83
C LEU A 616 26.78 25.44 9.40
N PRO A 617 27.62 26.48 9.18
CA PRO A 617 28.19 27.37 10.20
C PRO A 617 27.33 28.59 10.56
N TRP A 618 26.23 28.85 9.84
CA TRP A 618 25.38 30.04 10.03
C TRP A 618 24.83 30.22 11.46
N THR A 619 24.59 29.13 12.19
CA THR A 619 24.17 29.22 13.59
C THR A 619 25.20 29.88 14.50
N LEU A 620 26.51 29.79 14.19
CA LEU A 620 27.54 30.51 14.93
C LEU A 620 27.40 32.03 14.74
N GLU A 621 27.07 32.47 13.53
CA GLU A 621 26.85 33.89 13.21
C GLU A 621 25.66 34.47 13.99
N LEU A 622 24.59 33.70 14.16
CA LEU A 622 23.46 34.11 15.02
C LEU A 622 23.86 34.30 16.49
N PHE A 623 24.80 33.51 17.02
CA PHE A 623 25.30 33.68 18.38
C PHE A 623 26.27 34.86 18.50
N LEU A 624 27.05 35.14 17.45
CA LEU A 624 27.96 36.29 17.39
C LEU A 624 27.20 37.62 17.21
N HIS A 625 26.06 37.60 16.53
CA HIS A 625 25.22 38.78 16.26
C HIS A 625 23.77 38.59 16.75
N PRO A 626 23.48 38.87 18.03
CA PRO A 626 22.16 38.63 18.62
C PRO A 626 20.98 39.33 17.94
N SER A 627 21.23 40.46 17.26
CA SER A 627 20.21 41.19 16.50
C SER A 627 19.62 40.37 15.35
N LEU A 628 20.38 39.41 14.79
CA LEU A 628 19.92 38.55 13.70
C LEU A 628 18.79 37.61 14.13
N TRP A 629 18.62 37.34 15.43
CA TRP A 629 17.51 36.51 15.92
C TRP A 629 16.14 37.13 15.69
N LEU A 630 16.08 38.46 15.60
CA LEU A 630 14.84 39.23 15.42
C LEU A 630 14.50 39.49 13.95
N LEU A 631 15.39 39.10 13.03
CA LEU A 631 15.19 39.27 11.59
C LEU A 631 14.47 38.06 10.99
N GLU A 632 13.89 38.25 9.82
CA GLU A 632 13.39 37.15 8.98
C GLU A 632 14.05 37.18 7.60
N ALA A 633 13.86 36.10 6.84
CA ALA A 633 14.30 35.98 5.46
C ALA A 633 13.69 37.08 4.59
N GLY A 634 14.55 37.86 3.93
CA GLY A 634 14.14 39.00 3.13
C GLY A 634 15.02 40.22 3.34
N ILE A 635 14.64 41.33 2.72
CA ILE A 635 15.28 42.63 2.91
C ILE A 635 14.66 43.31 4.12
N ASN A 636 15.44 43.53 5.17
CA ASN A 636 14.99 44.21 6.39
C ASN A 636 15.53 45.65 6.39
N ARG A 637 14.90 46.57 5.63
CA ARG A 637 15.23 48.00 5.68
C ARG A 637 14.29 48.73 6.63
N SER A 638 14.83 49.25 7.73
CA SER A 638 14.10 50.09 8.69
C SER A 638 13.53 51.36 8.06
N GLU A 639 14.11 51.83 6.95
CA GLU A 639 13.70 53.04 6.21
C GLU A 639 12.38 52.89 5.44
N ILE A 640 11.91 51.66 5.21
CA ILE A 640 10.67 51.38 4.45
C ILE A 640 9.46 51.25 5.39
N VAL A 641 9.68 51.11 6.70
CA VAL A 641 8.62 51.03 7.70
C VAL A 641 8.26 52.45 8.13
N ASN A 642 7.08 52.95 7.77
CA ASN A 642 6.62 54.26 8.23
C ASN A 642 6.38 54.19 9.75
N PRO A 643 7.21 54.85 10.59
CA PRO A 643 7.18 54.68 12.05
C PRO A 643 5.93 55.32 12.71
N THR A 644 5.04 55.91 11.91
CA THR A 644 3.86 56.67 12.38
C THR A 644 2.52 55.94 12.15
N LEU A 645 2.53 54.69 11.71
CA LEU A 645 1.30 53.91 11.52
C LEU A 645 0.56 53.71 12.85
N SER A 646 -0.67 54.21 12.95
CA SER A 646 -1.54 53.99 14.10
C SER A 646 -2.00 52.52 14.17
N ALA A 647 -2.26 52.01 15.37
CA ALA A 647 -2.74 50.63 15.56
C ALA A 647 -4.08 50.35 14.82
N GLU A 648 -4.84 51.40 14.52
CA GLU A 648 -6.09 51.34 13.76
C GLU A 648 -5.87 51.04 12.27
N ALA A 649 -4.75 51.49 11.69
CA ALA A 649 -4.40 51.20 10.30
C ALA A 649 -4.13 49.71 10.06
N LEU A 650 -3.61 48.99 11.07
CA LEU A 650 -3.41 47.54 11.06
C LEU A 650 -4.75 46.76 11.03
N LEU A 651 -5.81 47.31 11.64
CA LEU A 651 -7.14 46.69 11.67
C LEU A 651 -7.90 46.92 10.36
N LEU A 652 -7.63 48.01 9.66
CA LEU A 652 -8.32 48.39 8.43
C LEU A 652 -7.71 47.80 7.15
N LEU A 653 -6.63 47.02 7.25
CA LEU A 653 -5.93 46.44 6.10
C LEU A 653 -5.56 47.49 5.03
N SER A 654 -5.30 48.73 5.44
CA SER A 654 -4.74 49.75 4.54
C SER A 654 -3.24 49.51 4.43
N PRO A 655 -2.68 49.38 3.21
CA PRO A 655 -1.24 49.21 3.01
C PRO A 655 -0.41 50.37 3.56
#